data_AF-A0A074WPX2-F1
#
_entry.id   AF-A0A074WPX2-F1
#
_cell.length_a   1.000
_cell.length_b   1.000
_cell.length_c   1.000
_cell.angle_alpha   90.00
_cell.angle_beta   90.00
_cell.angle_gamma   90.00
#
_symmetry.space_group_name_H-M   'P 1'
#
loop_
_entity.id
_entity.type
_entity.pdbx_description
1 polymer ?
#
loop_
_entity_poly.entity_id
_entity_poly.type
_entity_poly.pdbx_seq_one_letter_code
_entity_poly.pdbx_strand_id
1 'polypeptide(L)'
;PVTNSRVGLYIYLNAALCARPLTDDMSLFNYLHAKYQNDTQSLVSDLIVASFDVLANALQQLQPPNQLLCYRSFIANKLPLLITTLSASFPPMTSQVHIQMALRRVDVHPFPPLSSDNDTANNEILKKSRLEFVQACILFQLGNEQAFHSVIGESPAPIAPRVVRYNRQSLAQQCSANIHRVEELARELEGMNGNAGAISGALVDTIQHLYTAKETMALRTVCNIFSRRLPLMDIILQYAQPSDVLSPLCNLLNEWTHDEDQSEYQPAYEEFAAVLLLVLAVIHRYQLTEAEIGAFSTDSFIIRLLKNMSTSIDIRALDDDQQKQLTKWVQGLYATDEHGETNGISDETMSHCPPQSFYLLVPTLFEQSVQACKLMTLAVNTLKGGLEFLLEPFLLPSLIGGLSWVTKHSWEDHGDTDILMQMLRKLIQPDSISGDAQAMHKTILAMIARPLARSLQELQRRQPKRKDVTPVIELLQPHLDSQRSGKCNSAELTEWSVTADGGLRAVVKNLVGGLVQWSNQGSISSIPYQYTHRAITTALDMLGADEVLAIILDEVRSQTRSGCGSAALEVATAIVCTPSPLPALSQANTLMQFDQSAPVSVSQRRTLRQALRARLDEPKELLAMETERVETIVRLGRRVEAQLSV
;
A
#
# COMPACT_ATOMS: atom_id res chain seq x y z
N PRO A 1 8.18 23.62 -28.87
CA PRO A 1 8.20 24.16 -27.50
C PRO A 1 7.76 23.11 -26.48
N VAL A 2 8.46 23.01 -25.34
CA VAL A 2 7.97 22.22 -24.19
C VAL A 2 6.84 23.04 -23.57
N THR A 3 5.60 22.55 -23.69
CA THR A 3 4.47 23.09 -22.93
C THR A 3 4.49 22.41 -21.58
N ASN A 4 4.78 23.16 -20.52
CA ASN A 4 4.57 22.71 -19.15
C ASN A 4 3.14 23.04 -18.75
N SER A 5 2.35 22.01 -18.50
CA SER A 5 1.01 22.15 -17.96
C SER A 5 0.84 21.31 -16.69
N ARG A 6 -0.20 21.64 -15.91
CA ARG A 6 -0.55 20.92 -14.68
C ARG A 6 -0.86 19.43 -14.91
N VAL A 7 -1.16 19.01 -16.15
CA VAL A 7 -1.55 17.61 -16.46
C VAL A 7 -0.44 16.62 -16.16
N GLY A 8 0.83 16.98 -16.39
CA GLY A 8 1.95 16.09 -16.13
C GLY A 8 2.08 15.76 -14.64
N LEU A 9 1.96 16.79 -13.78
CA LEU A 9 1.98 16.59 -12.34
C LEU A 9 0.73 15.90 -11.83
N TYR A 10 -0.44 16.20 -12.40
CA TYR A 10 -1.68 15.50 -12.07
C TYR A 10 -1.56 13.98 -12.33
N ILE A 11 -0.98 13.57 -13.47
CA ILE A 11 -0.72 12.16 -13.80
C ILE A 11 0.31 11.56 -12.82
N TYR A 12 1.42 12.26 -12.59
CA TYR A 12 2.50 11.79 -11.70
C TYR A 12 2.01 11.58 -10.26
N LEU A 13 1.30 12.55 -9.69
CA LEU A 13 0.78 12.49 -8.33
C LEU A 13 -0.33 11.45 -8.18
N ASN A 14 -1.19 11.28 -9.19
CA ASN A 14 -2.15 10.16 -9.19
C ASN A 14 -1.42 8.82 -9.11
N ALA A 15 -0.37 8.63 -9.91
CA ALA A 15 0.44 7.41 -9.87
C ALA A 15 1.17 7.22 -8.54
N ALA A 16 1.71 8.30 -7.96
CA ALA A 16 2.41 8.26 -6.67
C ALA A 16 1.50 7.94 -5.47
N LEU A 17 0.21 8.29 -5.53
CA LEU A 17 -0.69 8.22 -4.37
C LEU A 17 -1.83 7.20 -4.49
N CYS A 18 -2.12 6.67 -5.69
CA CYS A 18 -3.25 5.74 -5.91
C CYS A 18 -3.10 4.37 -5.24
N ALA A 19 -1.89 4.00 -4.82
CA ALA A 19 -1.53 2.73 -4.19
C ALA A 19 -0.65 3.02 -2.96
N ARG A 20 0.31 2.15 -2.63
CA ARG A 20 1.40 2.51 -1.70
C ARG A 20 1.97 3.88 -2.11
N PRO A 21 2.13 4.83 -1.19
CA PRO A 21 2.76 6.10 -1.51
C PRO A 21 4.16 5.88 -2.11
N LEU A 22 4.43 6.51 -3.26
CA LEU A 22 5.72 6.56 -3.93
C LEU A 22 6.21 8.00 -4.00
N THR A 23 6.22 8.67 -2.85
CA THR A 23 6.54 10.10 -2.71
C THR A 23 7.94 10.31 -2.13
N ASP A 24 8.89 9.48 -2.57
CA ASP A 24 10.30 9.66 -2.28
C ASP A 24 10.78 11.04 -2.75
N ASP A 25 11.43 11.78 -1.86
CA ASP A 25 11.77 13.18 -2.08
C ASP A 25 12.75 13.33 -3.25
N MET A 26 13.76 12.46 -3.35
CA MET A 26 14.75 12.51 -4.42
C MET A 26 14.11 12.27 -5.78
N SER A 27 13.30 11.20 -5.89
CA SER A 27 12.60 10.86 -7.14
C SER A 27 11.65 11.97 -7.59
N LEU A 28 10.90 12.55 -6.65
CA LEU A 28 9.99 13.67 -6.93
C LEU A 28 10.74 14.94 -7.32
N PHE A 29 11.82 15.30 -6.63
CA PHE A 29 12.62 16.48 -6.95
C PHE A 29 13.32 16.35 -8.30
N ASN A 30 13.86 15.17 -8.65
CA ASN A 30 14.46 14.94 -9.97
C ASN A 30 13.40 15.08 -11.08
N TYR A 31 12.20 14.53 -10.87
CA TYR A 31 11.09 14.70 -11.80
C TYR A 31 10.69 16.18 -11.97
N LEU A 32 10.56 16.91 -10.86
CA LEU A 32 10.20 18.33 -10.87
C LEU A 32 11.28 19.19 -11.55
N HIS A 33 12.55 18.95 -11.23
CA HIS A 33 13.67 19.69 -11.82
C HIS A 33 13.78 19.45 -13.33
N ALA A 34 13.68 18.20 -13.78
CA ALA A 34 13.74 17.88 -15.20
C ALA A 34 12.56 18.50 -15.99
N LYS A 35 11.37 18.56 -15.39
CA LYS A 35 10.16 19.12 -16.04
C LYS A 35 10.19 20.64 -16.13
N TYR A 36 10.50 21.32 -15.03
CA TYR A 36 10.37 22.77 -14.92
C TYR A 36 11.70 23.52 -15.12
N GLN A 37 12.84 22.83 -15.07
CA GLN A 37 14.17 23.40 -15.17
C GLN A 37 14.35 24.54 -14.15
N ASN A 38 14.39 25.79 -14.62
CA ASN A 38 14.54 26.99 -13.80
C ASN A 38 13.21 27.75 -13.57
N ASP A 39 12.08 27.27 -14.10
CA ASP A 39 10.76 27.89 -13.91
C ASP A 39 10.14 27.47 -12.56
N THR A 40 10.68 28.03 -11.49
CA THR A 40 10.25 27.74 -10.11
C THR A 40 8.84 28.24 -9.81
N GLN A 41 8.38 29.29 -10.51
CA GLN A 41 7.04 29.84 -10.35
C GLN A 41 5.98 28.86 -10.84
N SER A 42 6.10 28.37 -12.08
CA SER A 42 5.18 27.38 -12.63
C SER A 42 5.27 26.06 -11.86
N LEU A 43 6.47 25.65 -11.44
CA LEU A 43 6.69 24.45 -10.63
C LEU A 43 5.84 24.47 -9.35
N VAL A 44 6.02 25.49 -8.50
CA VAL A 44 5.31 25.57 -7.21
C VAL A 44 3.80 25.72 -7.46
N SER A 45 3.40 26.54 -8.44
CA SER A 45 1.99 26.74 -8.73
C SER A 45 1.30 25.47 -9.21
N ASP A 46 1.89 24.75 -10.16
CA ASP A 46 1.28 23.54 -10.71
C ASP A 46 1.36 22.37 -9.73
N LEU A 47 2.39 22.28 -8.88
CA LEU A 47 2.48 21.27 -7.83
C LEU A 47 1.33 21.42 -6.82
N ILE A 48 1.05 22.63 -6.38
CA ILE A 48 -0.07 22.90 -5.47
C ILE A 48 -1.40 22.58 -6.18
N VAL A 49 -1.64 23.14 -7.36
CA VAL A 49 -2.91 22.96 -8.09
C VAL A 49 -3.15 21.49 -8.41
N ALA A 50 -2.15 20.78 -8.95
CA ALA A 50 -2.26 19.35 -9.26
C ALA A 50 -2.55 18.51 -8.01
N SER A 51 -1.99 18.86 -6.85
CA SER A 51 -2.26 18.14 -5.59
C SER A 51 -3.74 18.23 -5.19
N PHE A 52 -4.35 19.42 -5.32
CA PHE A 52 -5.79 19.60 -5.11
C PHE A 52 -6.63 18.93 -6.20
N ASP A 53 -6.20 18.98 -7.46
CA ASP A 53 -6.88 18.28 -8.57
C ASP A 53 -6.90 16.77 -8.32
N VAL A 54 -5.83 16.17 -7.77
CA VAL A 54 -5.80 14.74 -7.39
C VAL A 54 -6.79 14.44 -6.25
N LEU A 55 -6.89 15.31 -5.24
CA LEU A 55 -7.87 15.13 -4.16
C LEU A 55 -9.31 15.25 -4.69
N ALA A 56 -9.60 16.23 -5.54
CA ALA A 56 -10.91 16.39 -6.18
C ALA A 56 -11.27 15.16 -7.04
N ASN A 57 -10.33 14.64 -7.82
CA ASN A 57 -10.52 13.39 -8.56
C ASN A 57 -10.81 12.19 -7.65
N ALA A 58 -10.11 12.08 -6.50
CA ALA A 58 -10.38 11.02 -5.53
C ALA A 58 -11.78 11.12 -4.89
N LEU A 59 -12.26 12.35 -4.63
CA LEU A 59 -13.62 12.61 -4.16
C LEU A 59 -14.67 12.28 -5.23
N GLN A 60 -14.41 12.62 -6.50
CA GLN A 60 -15.26 12.28 -7.64
C GLN A 60 -15.40 10.76 -7.82
N GLN A 61 -14.33 10.01 -7.58
CA GLN A 61 -14.31 8.54 -7.65
C GLN A 61 -14.82 7.85 -6.37
N LEU A 62 -15.34 8.61 -5.40
CA LEU A 62 -15.86 8.09 -4.13
C LEU A 62 -14.84 7.19 -3.39
N GLN A 63 -13.57 7.58 -3.39
CA GLN A 63 -12.53 6.78 -2.76
C GLN A 63 -12.76 6.66 -1.24
N PRO A 64 -12.37 5.52 -0.62
CA PRO A 64 -12.56 5.30 0.81
C PRO A 64 -11.91 6.37 1.70
N PRO A 65 -12.43 6.62 2.92
CA PRO A 65 -11.90 7.65 3.83
C PRO A 65 -10.40 7.55 4.11
N ASN A 66 -9.86 6.33 4.21
CA ASN A 66 -8.43 6.09 4.43
C ASN A 66 -7.57 6.55 3.25
N GLN A 67 -8.06 6.43 2.01
CA GLN A 67 -7.37 6.95 0.84
C GLN A 67 -7.41 8.48 0.84
N LEU A 68 -8.59 9.07 1.09
CA LEU A 68 -8.76 10.52 1.21
C LEU A 68 -7.85 11.12 2.29
N LEU A 69 -7.71 10.45 3.44
CA LEU A 69 -6.80 10.84 4.51
C LEU A 69 -5.35 10.98 4.01
N CYS A 70 -4.88 10.03 3.19
CA CYS A 70 -3.53 10.07 2.63
C CYS A 70 -3.34 11.22 1.65
N TYR A 71 -4.30 11.49 0.75
CA TYR A 71 -4.25 12.65 -0.16
C TYR A 71 -4.24 13.97 0.62
N ARG A 72 -5.07 14.09 1.64
CA ARG A 72 -5.10 15.27 2.52
C ARG A 72 -3.81 15.43 3.30
N SER A 73 -3.24 14.35 3.82
CA SER A 73 -1.95 14.38 4.51
C SER A 73 -0.82 14.79 3.56
N PHE A 74 -0.86 14.35 2.30
CA PHE A 74 0.10 14.83 1.30
C PHE A 74 -0.01 16.35 1.11
N ILE A 75 -1.23 16.88 0.97
CA ILE A 75 -1.48 18.32 0.81
C ILE A 75 -1.08 19.13 2.06
N ALA A 76 -1.51 18.72 3.25
CA ALA A 76 -1.33 19.52 4.46
C ALA A 76 0.03 19.30 5.14
N ASN A 77 0.64 18.13 4.99
CA ASN A 77 1.88 17.77 5.69
C ASN A 77 3.09 17.64 4.77
N LYS A 78 2.96 16.99 3.60
CA LYS A 78 4.11 16.72 2.72
C LYS A 78 4.44 17.91 1.81
N LEU A 79 3.42 18.51 1.20
CA LEU A 79 3.57 19.59 0.22
C LEU A 79 4.25 20.85 0.78
N PRO A 80 3.93 21.37 1.99
CA PRO A 80 4.66 22.49 2.58
C PRO A 80 6.15 22.17 2.77
N LEU A 81 6.47 20.96 3.25
CA LEU A 81 7.86 20.52 3.42
C LEU A 81 8.61 20.49 2.08
N LEU A 82 7.99 19.96 1.01
CA LEU A 82 8.57 19.95 -0.33
C LEU A 82 8.84 21.37 -0.83
N ILE A 83 7.90 22.30 -0.64
CA ILE A 83 8.07 23.70 -1.03
C ILE A 83 9.20 24.36 -0.22
N THR A 84 9.33 24.07 1.08
CA THR A 84 10.45 24.57 1.89
C THR A 84 11.79 24.11 1.31
N THR A 85 11.93 22.82 0.97
CA THR A 85 13.17 22.30 0.37
C THR A 85 13.45 22.95 -0.98
N LEU A 86 12.45 23.06 -1.86
CA LEU A 86 12.60 23.75 -3.16
C LEU A 86 13.00 25.21 -2.99
N SER A 87 12.43 25.90 -2.01
CA SER A 87 12.77 27.31 -1.72
C SER A 87 14.24 27.48 -1.34
N ALA A 88 14.79 26.52 -0.60
CA ALA A 88 16.20 26.52 -0.23
C ALA A 88 17.13 26.18 -1.41
N SER A 89 16.70 25.29 -2.30
CA SER A 89 17.48 24.87 -3.48
C SER A 89 17.53 25.92 -4.59
N PHE A 90 16.55 26.83 -4.69
CA PHE A 90 16.48 27.84 -5.75
C PHE A 90 16.38 29.30 -5.23
N PRO A 91 17.42 29.88 -4.61
CA PRO A 91 17.42 31.30 -4.25
C PRO A 91 17.48 32.21 -5.51
N PRO A 92 16.74 33.34 -5.59
CA PRO A 92 15.86 33.95 -4.60
C PRO A 92 14.37 33.66 -4.89
N MET A 93 13.87 32.47 -4.55
CA MET A 93 12.44 32.17 -4.69
C MET A 93 11.60 32.88 -3.61
N THR A 94 10.61 33.68 -4.01
CA THR A 94 9.61 34.28 -3.11
C THR A 94 8.42 33.34 -2.93
N SER A 95 8.60 32.28 -2.13
CA SER A 95 7.63 31.19 -1.95
C SER A 95 6.22 31.68 -1.63
N GLN A 96 6.09 32.76 -0.84
CA GLN A 96 4.80 33.39 -0.52
C GLN A 96 4.01 33.79 -1.79
N VAL A 97 4.65 34.46 -2.75
CA VAL A 97 3.97 34.94 -3.96
C VAL A 97 3.51 33.77 -4.81
N HIS A 98 4.37 32.76 -5.00
CA HIS A 98 4.03 31.58 -5.78
C HIS A 98 2.87 30.78 -5.15
N ILE A 99 2.87 30.62 -3.83
CA ILE A 99 1.76 29.97 -3.10
C ILE A 99 0.47 30.79 -3.26
N GLN A 100 0.51 32.12 -3.12
CA GLN A 100 -0.67 32.97 -3.31
C GLN A 100 -1.24 32.86 -4.73
N MET A 101 -0.39 32.82 -5.76
CA MET A 101 -0.82 32.62 -7.14
C MET A 101 -1.48 31.25 -7.33
N ALA A 102 -0.91 30.21 -6.72
CA ALA A 102 -1.48 28.87 -6.76
C ALA A 102 -2.84 28.80 -6.07
N LEU A 103 -2.99 29.38 -4.88
CA LEU A 103 -4.24 29.38 -4.11
C LEU A 103 -5.40 30.06 -4.86
N ARG A 104 -5.11 31.06 -5.71
CA ARG A 104 -6.11 31.67 -6.60
C ARG A 104 -6.58 30.75 -7.73
N ARG A 105 -5.77 29.76 -8.09
CA ARG A 105 -6.07 28.76 -9.13
C ARG A 105 -6.72 27.49 -8.57
N VAL A 106 -6.60 27.24 -7.26
CA VAL A 106 -7.23 26.09 -6.60
C VAL A 106 -8.73 26.34 -6.49
N ASP A 107 -9.51 25.51 -7.18
CA ASP A 107 -10.96 25.48 -7.01
C ASP A 107 -11.35 24.59 -5.82
N VAL A 108 -12.13 25.15 -4.89
CA VAL A 108 -12.66 24.43 -3.72
C VAL A 108 -14.17 24.15 -3.84
N HIS A 109 -14.76 24.50 -4.98
CA HIS A 109 -16.13 24.20 -5.35
C HIS A 109 -16.26 23.56 -6.76
N PRO A 110 -15.41 22.58 -7.12
CA PRO A 110 -15.53 21.95 -8.44
C PRO A 110 -16.85 21.19 -8.60
N PHE A 111 -17.48 20.74 -7.50
CA PHE A 111 -18.75 20.01 -7.54
C PHE A 111 -19.95 20.95 -7.42
N PRO A 112 -20.97 20.84 -8.28
CA PRO A 112 -22.15 21.70 -8.20
C PRO A 112 -22.92 21.43 -6.89
N PRO A 113 -23.16 22.44 -6.03
CA PRO A 113 -23.74 22.22 -4.69
C PRO A 113 -25.21 21.76 -4.70
N LEU A 114 -25.89 21.81 -5.85
CA LEU A 114 -27.29 21.43 -6.00
C LEU A 114 -27.48 19.99 -6.52
N SER A 115 -26.42 19.24 -6.84
CA SER A 115 -26.55 17.89 -7.41
C SER A 115 -26.72 16.79 -6.36
N SER A 116 -26.08 16.89 -5.19
CA SER A 116 -26.26 15.95 -4.08
C SER A 116 -25.68 16.47 -2.76
N ASP A 117 -26.12 15.90 -1.63
CA ASP A 117 -25.53 16.17 -0.30
C ASP A 117 -24.03 15.79 -0.25
N ASN A 118 -23.64 14.75 -1.02
CA ASN A 118 -22.24 14.32 -1.13
C ASN A 118 -21.36 15.37 -1.81
N ASP A 119 -21.86 16.08 -2.83
CA ASP A 119 -21.10 17.12 -3.53
C ASP A 119 -20.79 18.32 -2.63
N THR A 120 -21.74 18.67 -1.76
CA THR A 120 -21.52 19.70 -0.74
C THR A 120 -20.46 19.25 0.26
N ALA A 121 -20.52 18.00 0.76
CA ALA A 121 -19.51 17.44 1.65
C ALA A 121 -18.12 17.38 1.00
N ASN A 122 -18.03 17.02 -0.29
CA ASN A 122 -16.78 16.99 -1.05
C ASN A 122 -16.14 18.38 -1.16
N ASN A 123 -16.94 19.42 -1.43
CA ASN A 123 -16.47 20.80 -1.45
C ASN A 123 -15.95 21.25 -0.07
N GLU A 124 -16.62 20.86 1.03
CA GLU A 124 -16.14 21.17 2.38
C GLU A 124 -14.80 20.48 2.70
N ILE A 125 -14.58 19.25 2.22
CA ILE A 125 -13.28 18.57 2.36
C ILE A 125 -12.17 19.35 1.64
N LEU A 126 -12.43 19.86 0.42
CA LEU A 126 -11.46 20.66 -0.35
C LEU A 126 -11.15 21.99 0.37
N LYS A 127 -12.17 22.71 0.83
CA LYS A 127 -12.00 23.95 1.61
C LYS A 127 -11.17 23.72 2.85
N LYS A 128 -11.53 22.70 3.65
CA LYS A 128 -10.81 22.35 4.87
C LYS A 128 -9.34 22.01 4.59
N SER A 129 -9.08 21.23 3.55
CA SER A 129 -7.72 20.87 3.15
C SER A 129 -6.90 22.08 2.67
N ARG A 130 -7.55 23.07 2.04
CA ARG A 130 -6.92 24.35 1.67
C ARG A 130 -6.51 25.16 2.90
N LEU A 131 -7.34 25.20 3.93
CA LEU A 131 -7.03 25.89 5.19
C LEU A 131 -5.90 25.22 5.95
N GLU A 132 -5.95 23.90 6.09
CA GLU A 132 -4.92 23.09 6.72
C GLU A 132 -3.56 23.27 6.01
N PHE A 133 -3.55 23.28 4.67
CA PHE A 133 -2.36 23.60 3.88
C PHE A 133 -1.81 24.98 4.17
N VAL A 134 -2.66 26.02 4.20
CA VAL A 134 -2.23 27.40 4.52
C VAL A 134 -1.64 27.48 5.94
N GLN A 135 -2.28 26.85 6.92
CA GLN A 135 -1.77 26.79 8.29
C GLN A 135 -0.40 26.14 8.36
N ALA A 136 -0.21 25.03 7.65
CA ALA A 136 1.09 24.37 7.56
C ALA A 136 2.12 25.26 6.83
N CYS A 137 1.77 25.95 5.75
CA CYS A 137 2.69 26.90 5.10
C CYS A 137 3.17 28.01 6.06
N ILE A 138 2.29 28.51 6.92
CA ILE A 138 2.64 29.49 7.96
C ILE A 138 3.58 28.85 9.00
N LEU A 139 3.31 27.62 9.44
CA LEU A 139 4.16 26.86 10.36
C LEU A 139 5.59 26.69 9.82
N PHE A 140 5.71 26.46 8.51
CA PHE A 140 6.98 26.31 7.80
C PHE A 140 7.60 27.64 7.37
N GLN A 141 7.03 28.79 7.77
CA GLN A 141 7.52 30.14 7.48
C GLN A 141 7.60 30.45 5.97
N LEU A 142 6.73 29.84 5.16
CA LEU A 142 6.70 30.04 3.71
C LEU A 142 6.00 31.33 3.27
N GLY A 143 5.39 32.05 4.21
CA GLY A 143 4.74 33.33 3.99
C GLY A 143 4.08 33.85 5.26
N ASN A 144 3.62 35.09 5.21
CA ASN A 144 2.93 35.70 6.34
C ASN A 144 1.44 35.33 6.37
N GLU A 145 0.88 35.27 7.58
CA GLU A 145 -0.50 34.86 7.86
C GLU A 145 -1.52 35.75 7.13
N GLN A 146 -1.37 37.08 7.23
CA GLN A 146 -2.29 38.05 6.61
C GLN A 146 -2.37 37.91 5.09
N ALA A 147 -1.24 37.65 4.43
CA ALA A 147 -1.13 37.50 2.99
C ALA A 147 -1.90 36.28 2.51
N PHE A 148 -1.80 35.14 3.19
CA PHE A 148 -2.57 33.96 2.79
C PHE A 148 -4.06 34.12 3.08
N HIS A 149 -4.43 34.63 4.27
CA HIS A 149 -5.82 34.90 4.63
C HIS A 149 -6.53 35.85 3.65
N SER A 150 -5.81 36.87 3.16
CA SER A 150 -6.33 37.78 2.12
C SER A 150 -6.68 37.09 0.80
N VAL A 151 -5.97 36.01 0.44
CA VAL A 151 -6.18 35.30 -0.83
C VAL A 151 -7.31 34.29 -0.74
N ILE A 152 -7.46 33.62 0.40
CA ILE A 152 -8.54 32.65 0.63
C ILE A 152 -9.90 33.32 0.92
N GLY A 153 -9.90 34.62 1.25
CA GLY A 153 -11.11 35.37 1.58
C GLY A 153 -11.66 35.08 2.98
N GLU A 154 -10.82 34.54 3.88
CA GLU A 154 -11.19 34.19 5.24
C GLU A 154 -10.39 35.02 6.25
N SER A 155 -11.04 35.47 7.32
CA SER A 155 -10.35 36.19 8.40
C SER A 155 -9.50 35.23 9.23
N PRO A 156 -8.36 35.69 9.80
CA PRO A 156 -7.57 34.87 10.72
C PRO A 156 -8.45 34.34 11.86
N ALA A 157 -8.38 33.04 12.14
CA ALA A 157 -9.15 32.46 13.23
C ALA A 157 -8.74 33.10 14.57
N PRO A 158 -9.69 33.35 15.51
CA PRO A 158 -9.36 33.91 16.82
C PRO A 158 -8.44 32.94 17.58
N ILE A 159 -7.33 33.48 18.12
CA ILE A 159 -6.32 32.90 19.03
C ILE A 159 -6.50 31.39 19.32
N ALA A 160 -6.34 30.55 18.30
CA ALA A 160 -6.14 29.13 18.51
C ALA A 160 -4.72 28.94 19.06
N PRO A 161 -4.47 27.95 19.94
CA PRO A 161 -3.11 27.63 20.35
C PRO A 161 -2.29 27.35 19.10
N ARG A 162 -1.23 28.14 18.89
CA ARG A 162 -0.36 27.99 17.71
C ARG A 162 0.23 26.60 17.73
N VAL A 163 -0.06 25.81 16.70
CA VAL A 163 0.59 24.51 16.49
C VAL A 163 2.09 24.74 16.44
N VAL A 164 2.84 23.97 17.24
CA VAL A 164 4.30 24.07 17.30
C VAL A 164 4.88 23.09 16.28
N ARG A 165 5.92 23.52 15.57
CA ARG A 165 6.64 22.66 14.63
C ARG A 165 7.46 21.66 15.42
N TYR A 166 7.25 20.37 15.15
CA TYR A 166 7.99 19.31 15.82
C TYR A 166 9.37 19.09 15.23
N ASN A 167 10.26 18.59 16.08
CA ASN A 167 11.59 18.15 15.72
C ASN A 167 11.67 16.62 15.87
N ARG A 168 12.04 15.93 14.78
CA ARG A 168 12.13 14.47 14.71
C ARG A 168 12.97 13.87 15.84
N GLN A 169 14.17 14.41 16.09
CA GLN A 169 15.09 13.87 17.10
C GLN A 169 14.53 14.04 18.52
N SER A 170 13.93 15.19 18.82
CA SER A 170 13.29 15.42 20.12
C SER A 170 12.12 14.48 20.35
N LEU A 171 11.27 14.26 19.33
CA LEU A 171 10.16 13.30 19.43
C LEU A 171 10.65 11.86 19.62
N ALA A 172 11.70 11.45 18.90
CA ALA A 172 12.27 10.12 19.05
C ALA A 172 12.79 9.90 20.49
N GLN A 173 13.50 10.89 21.05
CA GLN A 173 13.94 10.86 22.45
C GLN A 173 12.78 10.76 23.44
N GLN A 174 11.67 11.47 23.20
CA GLN A 174 10.46 11.38 24.04
C GLN A 174 9.83 9.97 23.98
N CYS A 175 9.83 9.33 22.80
CA CYS A 175 9.31 7.97 22.64
C CYS A 175 10.20 6.93 23.32
N SER A 176 11.52 7.04 23.20
CA SER A 176 12.47 6.19 23.91
C SER A 176 12.33 6.31 25.44
N ALA A 177 12.02 7.51 25.95
CA ALA A 177 11.83 7.74 27.38
C ALA A 177 10.44 7.30 27.88
N ASN A 178 9.42 7.34 27.02
CA ASN A 178 8.05 6.97 27.37
C ASN A 178 7.32 6.36 26.16
N ILE A 179 7.14 5.04 26.19
CA ILE A 179 6.51 4.29 25.11
C ILE A 179 5.04 4.72 24.85
N HIS A 180 4.33 5.23 25.85
CA HIS A 180 2.96 5.72 25.67
C HIS A 180 2.88 6.94 24.73
N ARG A 181 3.98 7.70 24.60
CA ARG A 181 4.06 8.82 23.65
C ARG A 181 3.88 8.34 22.20
N VAL A 182 4.23 7.09 21.89
CA VAL A 182 4.02 6.51 20.55
C VAL A 182 2.54 6.48 20.18
N GLU A 183 1.65 6.14 21.11
CA GLU A 183 0.21 6.09 20.82
C GLU A 183 -0.36 7.48 20.56
N GLU A 184 0.06 8.47 21.35
CA GLU A 184 -0.33 9.87 21.15
C GLU A 184 0.14 10.38 19.77
N LEU A 185 1.41 10.16 19.45
CA LEU A 185 1.97 10.53 18.15
C LEU A 185 1.29 9.80 16.98
N ALA A 186 0.94 8.52 17.14
CA ALA A 186 0.19 7.79 16.13
C ALA A 186 -1.20 8.40 15.88
N ARG A 187 -1.87 8.93 16.92
CA ARG A 187 -3.12 9.69 16.74
C ARG A 187 -2.87 11.04 16.07
N GLU A 188 -1.79 11.72 16.41
CA GLU A 188 -1.41 13.01 15.82
C GLU A 188 -1.02 12.92 14.33
N LEU A 189 -0.66 11.74 13.80
CA LEU A 189 -0.37 11.53 12.36
C LEU A 189 -1.54 11.89 11.45
N GLU A 190 -2.78 11.71 11.90
CA GLU A 190 -3.98 12.10 11.15
C GLU A 190 -4.21 13.61 11.17
N GLY A 191 -3.44 14.33 11.99
CA GLY A 191 -3.40 15.77 12.03
C GLY A 191 -2.93 16.34 10.69
N MET A 192 -3.67 17.32 10.21
CA MET A 192 -3.39 18.05 8.97
C MET A 192 -2.73 19.39 9.33
N ASN A 193 -1.62 19.32 10.07
CA ASN A 193 -1.04 20.50 10.73
C ASN A 193 0.43 20.76 10.39
N GLY A 194 1.00 20.01 9.43
CA GLY A 194 2.38 20.13 8.98
C GLY A 194 3.38 19.20 9.69
N ASN A 195 3.01 18.53 10.78
CA ASN A 195 3.96 17.79 11.61
C ASN A 195 4.12 16.30 11.26
N ALA A 196 3.28 15.73 10.38
CA ALA A 196 3.28 14.29 10.13
C ALA A 196 4.64 13.73 9.67
N GLY A 197 5.47 14.52 8.98
CA GLY A 197 6.82 14.09 8.59
C GLY A 197 7.78 13.92 9.76
N ALA A 198 7.78 14.85 10.72
CA ALA A 198 8.61 14.73 11.93
C ALA A 198 8.14 13.57 12.81
N ILE A 199 6.82 13.38 12.92
CA ILE A 199 6.21 12.28 13.66
C ILE A 199 6.56 10.93 13.01
N SER A 200 6.35 10.79 11.70
CA SER A 200 6.65 9.56 10.96
C SER A 200 8.11 9.16 11.12
N GLY A 201 9.04 10.11 10.95
CA GLY A 201 10.46 9.85 11.14
C GLY A 201 10.80 9.41 12.58
N ALA A 202 10.19 10.03 13.59
CA ALA A 202 10.43 9.69 14.99
C ALA A 202 9.90 8.28 15.35
N LEU A 203 8.76 7.89 14.79
CA LEU A 203 8.18 6.57 14.97
C LEU A 203 9.04 5.47 14.33
N VAL A 204 9.56 5.72 13.12
CA VAL A 204 10.51 4.83 12.44
C VAL A 204 11.81 4.71 13.25
N ASP A 205 12.37 5.83 13.73
CA ASP A 205 13.58 5.81 14.57
C ASP A 205 13.36 5.04 15.88
N THR A 206 12.16 5.14 16.45
CA THR A 206 11.78 4.42 17.67
C THR A 206 11.76 2.92 17.44
N ILE A 207 11.18 2.44 16.32
CA ILE A 207 11.21 1.01 15.96
C ILE A 207 12.66 0.52 15.84
N GLN A 208 13.51 1.26 15.13
CA GLN A 208 14.92 0.91 14.97
C GLN A 208 15.67 0.89 16.31
N HIS A 209 15.40 1.88 17.17
CA HIS A 209 16.00 1.98 18.50
C HIS A 209 15.61 0.80 19.40
N LEU A 210 14.31 0.47 19.48
CA LEU A 210 13.80 -0.64 20.28
C LEU A 210 14.34 -1.99 19.80
N TYR A 211 14.44 -2.19 18.49
CA TYR A 211 15.11 -3.37 17.93
C TYR A 211 16.58 -3.45 18.36
N THR A 212 17.34 -2.35 18.21
CA THR A 212 18.76 -2.31 18.55
C THR A 212 19.00 -2.52 20.06
N ALA A 213 18.09 -2.01 20.90
CA ALA A 213 18.12 -2.18 22.34
C ALA A 213 17.58 -3.54 22.82
N LYS A 214 17.03 -4.38 21.92
CA LYS A 214 16.34 -5.65 22.24
C LYS A 214 15.15 -5.48 23.20
N GLU A 215 14.46 -4.35 23.14
CA GLU A 215 13.28 -4.01 23.95
C GLU A 215 11.99 -4.58 23.31
N THR A 216 11.87 -5.90 23.30
CA THR A 216 10.81 -6.64 22.58
C THR A 216 9.40 -6.34 23.11
N MET A 217 9.24 -6.12 24.42
CA MET A 217 7.97 -5.75 25.04
C MET A 217 7.47 -4.36 24.64
N ALA A 218 8.37 -3.38 24.58
CA ALA A 218 8.03 -2.05 24.07
C ALA A 218 7.69 -2.14 22.57
N LEU A 219 8.44 -2.93 21.81
CA LEU A 219 8.19 -3.14 20.39
C LEU A 219 6.83 -3.82 20.12
N ARG A 220 6.42 -4.79 20.95
CA ARG A 220 5.08 -5.40 20.94
C ARG A 220 4.01 -4.32 21.03
N THR A 221 4.17 -3.38 21.96
CA THR A 221 3.23 -2.27 22.16
C THR A 221 3.12 -1.40 20.91
N VAL A 222 4.26 -1.02 20.31
CA VAL A 222 4.29 -0.25 19.05
C VAL A 222 3.61 -1.01 17.90
N CYS A 223 3.90 -2.31 17.76
CA CYS A 223 3.32 -3.15 16.70
C CYS A 223 1.80 -3.29 16.86
N ASN A 224 1.32 -3.41 18.09
CA ASN A 224 -0.10 -3.43 18.40
C ASN A 224 -0.80 -2.10 18.06
N ILE A 225 -0.18 -0.95 18.32
CA ILE A 225 -0.75 0.35 17.94
C ILE A 225 -0.93 0.45 16.43
N PHE A 226 0.10 0.09 15.65
CA PHE A 226 0.04 0.19 14.19
C PHE A 226 -0.84 -0.87 13.53
N SER A 227 -0.86 -2.10 14.04
CA SER A 227 -1.72 -3.16 13.47
C SER A 227 -3.21 -2.83 13.61
N ARG A 228 -3.61 -2.14 14.70
CA ARG A 228 -4.98 -1.63 14.90
C ARG A 228 -5.35 -0.48 13.97
N ARG A 229 -4.35 0.30 13.54
CA ARG A 229 -4.52 1.52 12.75
C ARG A 229 -3.65 1.47 11.50
N LEU A 230 -3.73 0.36 10.77
CA LEU A 230 -2.92 0.12 9.58
C LEU A 230 -2.96 1.25 8.53
N PRO A 231 -4.08 1.98 8.32
CA PRO A 231 -4.09 3.15 7.43
C PRO A 231 -3.09 4.26 7.78
N LEU A 232 -2.63 4.38 9.02
CA LEU A 232 -1.58 5.35 9.39
C LEU A 232 -0.26 5.06 8.69
N MET A 233 -0.02 3.81 8.30
CA MET A 233 1.15 3.44 7.52
C MET A 233 1.14 4.13 6.14
N ASP A 234 -0.04 4.50 5.61
CA ASP A 234 -0.14 5.26 4.35
C ASP A 234 0.41 6.69 4.49
N ILE A 235 0.51 7.20 5.72
CA ILE A 235 1.10 8.52 6.01
C ILE A 235 2.61 8.34 6.27
N ILE A 236 2.99 7.34 7.07
CA ILE A 236 4.40 7.03 7.36
C ILE A 236 5.19 6.81 6.07
N LEU A 237 4.63 6.03 5.13
CA LEU A 237 5.27 5.74 3.85
C LEU A 237 5.33 6.91 2.87
N GLN A 238 4.75 8.07 3.19
CA GLN A 238 5.06 9.30 2.44
C GLN A 238 6.44 9.87 2.78
N TYR A 239 7.03 9.44 3.90
CA TYR A 239 8.29 9.97 4.45
C TYR A 239 9.36 8.89 4.67
N ALA A 240 9.02 7.61 4.51
CA ALA A 240 9.90 6.48 4.75
C ALA A 240 9.69 5.39 3.69
N GLN A 241 10.72 4.58 3.46
CA GLN A 241 10.62 3.38 2.64
C GLN A 241 10.02 2.21 3.45
N PRO A 242 9.35 1.23 2.82
CA PRO A 242 8.83 0.06 3.54
C PRO A 242 9.90 -0.68 4.35
N SER A 243 11.11 -0.77 3.82
CA SER A 243 12.26 -1.39 4.48
C SER A 243 12.67 -0.69 5.78
N ASP A 244 12.45 0.62 5.90
CA ASP A 244 12.82 1.37 7.11
C ASP A 244 12.00 0.93 8.32
N VAL A 245 10.77 0.44 8.08
CA VAL A 245 9.90 -0.14 9.11
C VAL A 245 10.11 -1.65 9.20
N LEU A 246 10.14 -2.35 8.07
CA LEU A 246 10.09 -3.82 8.04
C LEU A 246 11.42 -4.50 8.34
N SER A 247 12.54 -3.91 7.92
CA SER A 247 13.86 -4.52 8.10
C SER A 247 14.19 -4.85 9.57
N PRO A 248 14.10 -3.90 10.54
CA PRO A 248 14.37 -4.21 11.95
C PRO A 248 13.41 -5.26 12.51
N LEU A 249 12.13 -5.21 12.15
CA LEU A 249 11.14 -6.18 12.62
C LEU A 249 11.39 -7.59 12.05
N CYS A 250 11.73 -7.69 10.76
CA CYS A 250 12.04 -8.96 10.13
C CYS A 250 13.35 -9.56 10.66
N ASN A 251 14.37 -8.74 10.92
CA ASN A 251 15.61 -9.20 11.57
C ASN A 251 15.31 -9.78 12.95
N LEU A 252 14.52 -9.07 13.77
CA LEU A 252 14.10 -9.58 15.07
C LEU A 252 13.39 -10.94 14.96
N LEU A 253 12.45 -11.08 14.02
CA LEU A 253 11.72 -12.33 13.81
C LEU A 253 12.63 -13.45 13.28
N ASN A 254 13.68 -13.14 12.52
CA ASN A 254 14.65 -14.12 12.02
C ASN A 254 15.63 -14.57 13.10
N GLU A 255 16.01 -13.67 14.01
CA GLU A 255 17.02 -13.88 15.05
C GLU A 255 16.41 -14.32 16.40
N TRP A 256 15.10 -14.57 16.43
CA TRP A 256 14.38 -14.86 17.67
C TRP A 256 14.91 -16.12 18.37
N THR A 257 15.27 -15.98 19.65
CA THR A 257 15.71 -17.08 20.52
C THR A 257 14.96 -17.03 21.84
N HIS A 258 14.71 -18.19 22.45
CA HIS A 258 14.26 -18.24 23.83
C HIS A 258 15.37 -17.77 24.76
N ASP A 259 14.98 -17.09 25.84
CA ASP A 259 15.88 -16.83 26.96
C ASP A 259 15.97 -18.10 27.83
N GLU A 260 17.19 -18.56 28.13
CA GLU A 260 17.41 -19.80 28.87
C GLU A 260 16.97 -19.69 30.34
N ASP A 261 16.89 -18.47 30.88
CA ASP A 261 16.45 -18.19 32.25
C ASP A 261 14.92 -17.96 32.34
N GLN A 262 14.19 -18.07 31.23
CA GLN A 262 12.75 -17.80 31.16
C GLN A 262 11.92 -18.97 31.68
N SER A 263 11.10 -18.71 32.70
CA SER A 263 10.19 -19.70 33.28
C SER A 263 8.85 -19.81 32.53
N GLU A 264 8.38 -18.72 31.91
CA GLU A 264 7.09 -18.63 31.21
C GLU A 264 7.31 -18.29 29.74
N TYR A 265 6.79 -19.10 28.81
CA TYR A 265 7.08 -18.96 27.38
C TYR A 265 5.98 -18.20 26.63
N GLN A 266 4.79 -18.07 27.21
CA GLN A 266 3.67 -17.34 26.62
C GLN A 266 4.00 -15.86 26.28
N PRO A 267 4.67 -15.07 27.14
CA PRO A 267 5.01 -13.68 26.81
C PRO A 267 5.87 -13.56 25.54
N ALA A 268 6.85 -14.45 25.37
CA ALA A 268 7.69 -14.47 24.18
C ALA A 268 6.88 -14.75 22.91
N TYR A 269 5.91 -15.67 22.98
CA TYR A 269 4.96 -15.91 21.89
C TYR A 269 4.10 -14.68 21.58
N GLU A 270 3.65 -13.97 22.62
CA GLU A 270 2.82 -12.77 22.46
C GLU A 270 3.56 -11.61 21.81
N GLU A 271 4.81 -11.38 22.22
CA GLU A 271 5.70 -10.37 21.62
C GLU A 271 5.98 -10.70 20.15
N PHE A 272 6.35 -11.95 19.86
CA PHE A 272 6.58 -12.43 18.50
C PHE A 272 5.32 -12.27 17.62
N ALA A 273 4.15 -12.66 18.15
CA ALA A 273 2.87 -12.60 17.45
C ALA A 273 2.50 -11.17 17.02
N ALA A 274 2.67 -10.18 17.90
CA ALA A 274 2.38 -8.79 17.57
C ALA A 274 3.29 -8.24 16.47
N VAL A 275 4.60 -8.54 16.55
CA VAL A 275 5.58 -8.13 15.54
C VAL A 275 5.28 -8.80 14.20
N LEU A 276 5.04 -10.12 14.21
CA LEU A 276 4.69 -10.89 13.02
C LEU A 276 3.42 -10.34 12.35
N LEU A 277 2.38 -10.06 13.13
CA LEU A 277 1.12 -9.54 12.60
C LEU A 277 1.32 -8.22 11.87
N LEU A 278 2.07 -7.26 12.45
CA LEU A 278 2.34 -5.99 11.79
C LEU A 278 3.12 -6.21 10.49
N VAL A 279 4.18 -7.02 10.51
CA VAL A 279 4.99 -7.34 9.33
C VAL A 279 4.12 -7.90 8.21
N LEU A 280 3.33 -8.94 8.50
CA LEU A 280 2.48 -9.58 7.50
C LEU A 280 1.36 -8.64 7.01
N ALA A 281 0.78 -7.82 7.89
CA ALA A 281 -0.26 -6.87 7.55
C ALA A 281 0.25 -5.77 6.60
N VAL A 282 1.45 -5.23 6.83
CA VAL A 282 2.08 -4.22 5.97
C VAL A 282 2.43 -4.82 4.60
N ILE A 283 3.03 -6.02 4.59
CA ILE A 283 3.32 -6.75 3.34
C ILE A 283 2.04 -6.98 2.53
N HIS A 284 0.98 -7.47 3.17
CA HIS A 284 -0.30 -7.72 2.52
C HIS A 284 -0.96 -6.43 2.02
N ARG A 285 -1.00 -5.36 2.83
CA ARG A 285 -1.65 -4.09 2.48
C ARG A 285 -1.09 -3.50 1.19
N TYR A 286 0.23 -3.51 1.04
CA TYR A 286 0.91 -2.89 -0.10
C TYR A 286 1.35 -3.88 -1.18
N GLN A 287 1.14 -5.18 -0.96
CA GLN A 287 1.62 -6.26 -1.82
C GLN A 287 3.12 -6.17 -2.11
N LEU A 288 3.89 -6.02 -1.03
CA LEU A 288 5.35 -5.89 -1.11
C LEU A 288 5.99 -7.18 -1.64
N THR A 289 7.00 -7.01 -2.48
CA THR A 289 7.88 -8.11 -2.92
C THR A 289 9.00 -8.36 -1.91
N GLU A 290 9.67 -9.52 -1.99
CA GLU A 290 10.81 -9.86 -1.13
C GLU A 290 11.88 -8.75 -1.13
N ALA A 291 12.16 -8.16 -2.29
CA ALA A 291 13.16 -7.10 -2.45
C ALA A 291 12.78 -5.76 -1.77
N GLU A 292 11.51 -5.53 -1.49
CA GLU A 292 11.01 -4.28 -0.90
C GLU A 292 10.90 -4.35 0.64
N ILE A 293 10.94 -5.56 1.20
CA ILE A 293 10.89 -5.79 2.65
C ILE A 293 12.30 -5.61 3.26
N GLY A 294 13.34 -6.00 2.52
CA GLY A 294 14.75 -5.90 2.90
C GLY A 294 15.60 -6.96 2.20
N ALA A 295 16.92 -6.91 2.42
CA ALA A 295 17.83 -7.91 1.86
C ALA A 295 18.01 -9.07 2.86
N PHE A 296 17.26 -10.16 2.64
CA PHE A 296 17.31 -11.36 3.49
C PHE A 296 17.78 -12.59 2.73
N SER A 297 18.43 -13.52 3.44
CA SER A 297 18.74 -14.86 2.89
C SER A 297 17.46 -15.61 2.58
N THR A 298 17.47 -16.44 1.53
CA THR A 298 16.35 -17.32 1.17
C THR A 298 15.97 -18.31 2.27
N ASP A 299 16.90 -18.62 3.16
CA ASP A 299 16.73 -19.56 4.26
C ASP A 299 16.24 -18.90 5.55
N SER A 300 16.14 -17.56 5.57
CA SER A 300 15.60 -16.81 6.71
C SER A 300 14.15 -17.21 7.00
N PHE A 301 13.77 -17.15 8.27
CA PHE A 301 12.43 -17.50 8.74
C PHE A 301 11.35 -16.76 7.94
N ILE A 302 11.47 -15.43 7.79
CA ILE A 302 10.46 -14.62 7.09
C ILE A 302 10.29 -15.02 5.62
N ILE A 303 11.40 -15.25 4.90
CA ILE A 303 11.31 -15.65 3.49
C ILE A 303 10.70 -17.06 3.35
N ARG A 304 11.07 -18.00 4.23
CA ARG A 304 10.46 -19.33 4.28
C ARG A 304 8.98 -19.28 4.60
N LEU A 305 8.58 -18.46 5.58
CA LEU A 305 7.18 -18.26 5.97
C LEU A 305 6.37 -17.69 4.81
N LEU A 306 6.84 -16.63 4.14
CA LEU A 306 6.12 -16.00 3.03
C LEU A 306 5.94 -16.95 1.84
N LYS A 307 6.94 -17.79 1.53
CA LYS A 307 6.86 -18.79 0.44
C LYS A 307 5.93 -19.95 0.76
N ASN A 308 5.89 -20.39 2.01
CA ASN A 308 5.17 -21.60 2.43
C ASN A 308 3.90 -21.31 3.26
N MET A 309 3.45 -20.05 3.34
CA MET A 309 2.38 -19.62 4.24
C MET A 309 1.07 -20.41 4.11
N SER A 310 0.75 -20.88 2.90
CA SER A 310 -0.47 -21.65 2.60
C SER A 310 -0.23 -23.14 2.39
N THR A 311 1.00 -23.62 2.55
CA THR A 311 1.42 -24.95 2.09
C THR A 311 1.78 -25.80 3.30
N SER A 312 1.09 -26.94 3.43
CA SER A 312 1.42 -27.94 4.43
C SER A 312 2.60 -28.81 4.00
N ILE A 313 3.27 -29.41 4.97
CA ILE A 313 4.38 -30.35 4.78
C ILE A 313 3.81 -31.76 4.94
N ASP A 314 4.14 -32.67 4.02
CA ASP A 314 3.79 -34.08 4.14
C ASP A 314 4.39 -34.64 5.45
N ILE A 315 3.60 -35.37 6.23
CA ILE A 315 4.01 -35.98 7.50
C ILE A 315 5.30 -36.79 7.35
N ARG A 316 5.49 -37.47 6.20
CA ARG A 316 6.67 -38.29 5.92
C ARG A 316 7.93 -37.48 5.60
N ALA A 317 7.76 -36.20 5.28
CA ALA A 317 8.83 -35.26 4.96
C ALA A 317 9.20 -34.36 6.15
N LEU A 318 8.47 -34.45 7.27
CA LEU A 318 8.84 -33.77 8.51
C LEU A 318 10.13 -34.37 9.07
N ASP A 319 11.03 -33.52 9.55
CA ASP A 319 12.17 -33.97 10.34
C ASP A 319 11.75 -34.37 11.77
N ASP A 320 12.64 -35.03 12.50
CA ASP A 320 12.37 -35.57 13.84
C ASP A 320 11.91 -34.48 14.83
N ASP A 321 12.43 -33.25 14.70
CA ASP A 321 12.11 -32.17 15.62
C ASP A 321 10.76 -31.53 15.28
N GLN A 322 10.50 -31.30 13.98
CA GLN A 322 9.19 -30.88 13.49
C GLN A 322 8.09 -31.88 13.87
N GLN A 323 8.36 -33.18 13.77
CA GLN A 323 7.41 -34.21 14.16
C GLN A 323 7.09 -34.17 15.65
N LYS A 324 8.11 -34.01 16.52
CA LYS A 324 7.92 -33.86 17.97
C LYS A 324 7.12 -32.59 18.29
N GLN A 325 7.46 -31.47 17.66
CA GLN A 325 6.80 -30.18 17.85
C GLN A 325 5.33 -30.25 17.43
N LEU A 326 5.04 -30.77 16.23
CA LEU A 326 3.67 -30.95 15.76
C LEU A 326 2.87 -31.85 16.70
N THR A 327 3.45 -32.96 17.17
CA THR A 327 2.81 -33.88 18.11
C THR A 327 2.44 -33.19 19.43
N LYS A 328 3.37 -32.39 19.99
CA LYS A 328 3.13 -31.62 21.22
C LYS A 328 2.02 -30.59 21.04
N TRP A 329 2.01 -29.86 19.92
CA TRP A 329 0.93 -28.91 19.61
C TRP A 329 -0.43 -29.58 19.43
N VAL A 330 -0.50 -30.72 18.74
CA VAL A 330 -1.72 -31.51 18.61
C VAL A 330 -2.23 -31.98 19.98
N GLN A 331 -1.33 -32.41 20.87
CA GLN A 331 -1.68 -32.78 22.25
C GLN A 331 -2.20 -31.59 23.04
N GLY A 332 -1.51 -30.44 23.02
CA GLY A 332 -1.95 -29.25 23.75
C GLY A 332 -3.29 -28.70 23.29
N LEU A 333 -3.58 -28.77 21.99
CA LEU A 333 -4.84 -28.24 21.42
C LEU A 333 -6.02 -29.20 21.56
N TYR A 334 -5.80 -30.51 21.48
CA TYR A 334 -6.89 -31.48 21.29
C TYR A 334 -6.92 -32.63 22.31
N ALA A 335 -5.90 -32.82 23.15
CA ALA A 335 -5.98 -33.84 24.18
C ALA A 335 -7.02 -33.43 25.23
N THR A 336 -7.98 -34.31 25.48
CA THR A 336 -9.02 -34.10 26.47
C THR A 336 -8.73 -34.85 27.76
N ASP A 337 -9.14 -34.28 28.88
CA ASP A 337 -9.13 -34.94 30.17
C ASP A 337 -10.29 -35.95 30.32
N GLU A 338 -10.43 -36.52 31.52
CA GLU A 338 -11.50 -37.47 31.85
C GLU A 338 -12.92 -36.86 31.76
N HIS A 339 -13.02 -35.53 31.78
CA HIS A 339 -14.28 -34.79 31.70
C HIS A 339 -14.61 -34.36 30.26
N GLY A 340 -13.71 -34.62 29.30
CA GLY A 340 -13.88 -34.28 27.89
C GLY A 340 -13.47 -32.84 27.56
N GLU A 341 -12.83 -32.13 28.50
CA GLU A 341 -12.33 -30.77 28.31
C GLU A 341 -10.88 -30.81 27.81
N THR A 342 -10.50 -29.88 26.96
CA THR A 342 -9.12 -29.82 26.43
C THR A 342 -8.13 -29.43 27.53
N ASN A 343 -7.01 -30.16 27.64
CA ASN A 343 -5.96 -29.93 28.64
C ASN A 343 -5.31 -28.53 28.56
N GLY A 344 -5.49 -27.83 27.43
CA GLY A 344 -4.95 -26.51 27.19
C GLY A 344 -3.47 -26.52 26.80
N ILE A 345 -2.99 -25.35 26.40
CA ILE A 345 -1.59 -25.17 25.97
C ILE A 345 -0.74 -24.92 27.21
N SER A 346 0.16 -25.86 27.50
CA SER A 346 1.13 -25.74 28.59
C SER A 346 2.39 -24.98 28.16
N ASP A 347 3.10 -24.39 29.14
CA ASP A 347 4.44 -23.83 28.91
C ASP A 347 5.43 -24.87 28.38
N GLU A 348 5.27 -26.14 28.75
CA GLU A 348 6.08 -27.24 28.19
C GLU A 348 5.89 -27.36 26.66
N THR A 349 4.69 -27.11 26.15
CA THR A 349 4.44 -27.13 24.70
C THR A 349 5.19 -25.97 24.01
N MET A 350 5.15 -24.79 24.62
CA MET A 350 5.78 -23.59 24.10
C MET A 350 7.31 -23.58 24.27
N SER A 351 7.86 -24.29 25.25
CA SER A 351 9.31 -24.39 25.45
C SER A 351 10.00 -25.31 24.44
N HIS A 352 9.31 -26.35 23.97
CA HIS A 352 9.86 -27.32 23.01
C HIS A 352 9.73 -26.88 21.53
N CYS A 353 8.98 -25.81 21.28
CA CYS A 353 8.74 -25.29 19.94
C CYS A 353 8.94 -23.77 19.96
N PRO A 354 9.95 -23.21 19.29
CA PRO A 354 10.05 -21.77 19.16
C PRO A 354 8.92 -21.22 18.28
N PRO A 355 8.50 -19.95 18.48
CA PRO A 355 7.44 -19.34 17.69
C PRO A 355 7.67 -19.52 16.18
N GLN A 356 8.90 -19.32 15.72
CA GLN A 356 9.29 -19.52 14.32
C GLN A 356 8.89 -20.91 13.78
N SER A 357 9.23 -21.97 14.51
CA SER A 357 8.89 -23.34 14.12
C SER A 357 7.39 -23.58 14.16
N PHE A 358 6.70 -23.07 15.18
CA PHE A 358 5.25 -23.17 15.28
C PHE A 358 4.58 -22.58 14.04
N TYR A 359 4.88 -21.32 13.68
CA TYR A 359 4.26 -20.64 12.54
C TYR A 359 4.51 -21.33 11.20
N LEU A 360 5.67 -21.99 11.01
CA LEU A 360 5.95 -22.79 9.81
C LEU A 360 5.15 -24.10 9.76
N LEU A 361 4.74 -24.65 10.91
CA LEU A 361 3.96 -25.88 11.02
C LEU A 361 2.45 -25.66 10.99
N VAL A 362 1.97 -24.42 11.14
CA VAL A 362 0.52 -24.12 11.21
C VAL A 362 -0.30 -24.67 10.03
N PRO A 363 0.11 -24.52 8.74
CA PRO A 363 -0.64 -25.11 7.64
C PRO A 363 -0.78 -26.64 7.77
N THR A 364 0.30 -27.32 8.19
CA THR A 364 0.30 -28.78 8.45
C THR A 364 -0.62 -29.13 9.62
N LEU A 365 -0.61 -28.33 10.69
CA LEU A 365 -1.50 -28.51 11.83
C LEU A 365 -2.98 -28.46 11.39
N PHE A 366 -3.36 -27.47 10.59
CA PHE A 366 -4.72 -27.35 10.05
C PHE A 366 -5.10 -28.55 9.19
N GLU A 367 -4.21 -28.98 8.29
CA GLU A 367 -4.43 -30.17 7.46
C GLU A 367 -4.66 -31.41 8.33
N GLN A 368 -3.79 -31.65 9.31
CA GLN A 368 -3.88 -32.82 10.19
C GLN A 368 -5.15 -32.80 11.04
N SER A 369 -5.57 -31.63 11.54
CA SER A 369 -6.83 -31.49 12.29
C SER A 369 -8.05 -31.86 11.44
N VAL A 370 -8.06 -31.46 10.17
CA VAL A 370 -9.15 -31.81 9.24
C VAL A 370 -9.12 -33.31 8.89
N GLN A 371 -7.93 -33.86 8.62
CA GLN A 371 -7.76 -35.29 8.33
C GLN A 371 -8.18 -36.16 9.53
N ALA A 372 -7.82 -35.78 10.76
CA ALA A 372 -8.23 -36.49 11.98
C ALA A 372 -9.76 -36.49 12.17
N CYS A 373 -10.42 -35.36 11.91
CA CYS A 373 -11.88 -35.30 11.94
C CYS A 373 -12.52 -36.18 10.86
N LYS A 374 -11.95 -36.19 9.65
CA LYS A 374 -12.42 -37.03 8.54
C LYS A 374 -12.28 -38.51 8.85
N LEU A 375 -11.21 -38.91 9.54
CA LEU A 375 -10.98 -40.29 10.00
C LEU A 375 -11.75 -40.63 11.28
N MET A 376 -12.56 -39.70 11.81
CA MET A 376 -13.30 -39.84 13.06
C MET A 376 -12.42 -40.12 14.29
N THR A 377 -11.13 -39.79 14.22
CA THR A 377 -10.19 -39.89 15.35
C THR A 377 -10.24 -38.65 16.24
N LEU A 378 -10.72 -37.52 15.70
CA LEU A 378 -10.97 -36.28 16.42
C LEU A 378 -12.45 -35.90 16.30
N ALA A 379 -13.11 -35.68 17.43
CA ALA A 379 -14.49 -35.20 17.42
C ALA A 379 -14.56 -33.72 16.99
N VAL A 380 -15.57 -33.35 16.21
CA VAL A 380 -15.72 -31.97 15.70
C VAL A 380 -15.89 -30.94 16.82
N ASN A 381 -16.45 -31.33 17.97
CA ASN A 381 -16.54 -30.44 19.13
C ASN A 381 -15.17 -30.21 19.77
N THR A 382 -14.34 -31.24 19.88
CA THR A 382 -12.95 -31.12 20.32
C THR A 382 -12.13 -30.26 19.37
N LEU A 383 -12.35 -30.38 18.05
CA LEU A 383 -11.77 -29.46 17.07
C LEU A 383 -12.16 -28.01 17.39
N LYS A 384 -13.45 -27.73 17.59
CA LYS A 384 -13.93 -26.38 17.90
C LYS A 384 -13.32 -25.82 19.19
N GLY A 385 -13.23 -26.62 20.24
CA GLY A 385 -12.56 -26.23 21.50
C GLY A 385 -11.08 -25.94 21.30
N GLY A 386 -10.34 -26.81 20.59
CA GLY A 386 -8.93 -26.56 20.29
C GLY A 386 -8.68 -25.30 19.45
N LEU A 387 -9.59 -24.98 18.53
CA LEU A 387 -9.52 -23.74 17.73
C LEU A 387 -9.73 -22.48 18.57
N GLU A 388 -10.34 -22.55 19.76
CA GLU A 388 -10.50 -21.40 20.66
C GLU A 388 -9.15 -20.92 21.18
N PHE A 389 -8.20 -21.82 21.46
CA PHE A 389 -6.86 -21.42 21.86
C PHE A 389 -6.08 -20.68 20.76
N LEU A 390 -6.38 -20.96 19.49
CA LEU A 390 -5.78 -20.21 18.37
C LEU A 390 -6.33 -18.78 18.25
N LEU A 391 -7.38 -18.44 18.99
CA LEU A 391 -7.94 -17.09 19.04
C LEU A 391 -7.30 -16.22 20.13
N GLU A 392 -6.44 -16.79 20.96
CA GLU A 392 -5.67 -16.05 21.97
C GLU A 392 -4.59 -15.17 21.31
N PRO A 393 -4.32 -13.94 21.81
CA PRO A 393 -3.42 -12.97 21.17
C PRO A 393 -2.06 -13.52 20.74
N PHE A 394 -1.49 -14.43 21.53
CA PHE A 394 -0.15 -15.00 21.31
C PHE A 394 -0.08 -16.04 20.19
N LEU A 395 -1.21 -16.62 19.77
CA LEU A 395 -1.30 -17.53 18.62
C LEU A 395 -2.15 -16.99 17.48
N LEU A 396 -2.91 -15.93 17.70
CA LEU A 396 -3.88 -15.41 16.75
C LEU A 396 -3.33 -15.16 15.33
N PRO A 397 -2.08 -14.68 15.12
CA PRO A 397 -1.52 -14.55 13.77
C PRO A 397 -1.38 -15.89 13.01
N SER A 398 -1.44 -17.03 13.69
CA SER A 398 -1.37 -18.37 13.07
C SER A 398 -2.53 -18.58 12.09
N LEU A 399 -3.67 -17.96 12.36
CA LEU A 399 -4.83 -18.00 11.50
C LEU A 399 -4.54 -17.50 10.08
N ILE A 400 -3.53 -16.65 9.88
CA ILE A 400 -3.11 -16.23 8.54
C ILE A 400 -2.66 -17.45 7.73
N GLY A 401 -1.79 -18.29 8.28
CA GLY A 401 -1.32 -19.50 7.61
C GLY A 401 -2.41 -20.56 7.48
N GLY A 402 -3.13 -20.82 8.58
CA GLY A 402 -4.20 -21.82 8.61
C GLY A 402 -5.34 -21.51 7.64
N LEU A 403 -5.87 -20.28 7.65
CA LEU A 403 -6.94 -19.87 6.73
C LEU A 403 -6.44 -19.72 5.28
N SER A 404 -5.17 -19.37 5.07
CA SER A 404 -4.58 -19.37 3.72
C SER A 404 -4.50 -20.79 3.15
N TRP A 405 -4.15 -21.78 3.98
CA TRP A 405 -4.21 -23.19 3.60
C TRP A 405 -5.65 -23.61 3.25
N VAL A 406 -6.64 -23.33 4.12
CA VAL A 406 -8.06 -23.63 3.83
C VAL A 406 -8.52 -23.00 2.51
N THR A 407 -8.08 -21.78 2.23
CA THR A 407 -8.44 -21.07 1.00
C THR A 407 -7.92 -21.75 -0.27
N LYS A 408 -6.73 -22.36 -0.20
CA LYS A 408 -6.05 -23.07 -1.30
C LYS A 408 -6.45 -24.54 -1.40
N HIS A 409 -6.93 -25.14 -0.31
CA HIS A 409 -7.38 -26.52 -0.25
C HIS A 409 -8.58 -26.76 -1.19
N SER A 410 -8.57 -27.89 -1.89
CA SER A 410 -9.66 -28.22 -2.81
C SER A 410 -10.90 -28.63 -2.03
N TRP A 411 -11.97 -27.85 -2.15
CA TRP A 411 -13.22 -28.09 -1.43
C TRP A 411 -13.97 -29.36 -1.85
N GLU A 412 -13.66 -29.94 -3.00
CA GLU A 412 -14.45 -31.03 -3.61
C GLU A 412 -13.70 -32.36 -3.66
N ASP A 413 -12.37 -32.36 -3.80
CA ASP A 413 -11.60 -33.58 -4.04
C ASP A 413 -11.41 -34.44 -2.78
N HIS A 414 -11.66 -33.86 -1.60
CA HIS A 414 -11.26 -34.46 -0.32
C HIS A 414 -12.43 -34.86 0.58
N GLY A 415 -13.68 -34.49 0.27
CA GLY A 415 -14.86 -34.90 1.04
C GLY A 415 -14.89 -34.38 2.49
N ASP A 416 -14.22 -33.26 2.75
CA ASP A 416 -14.02 -32.63 4.07
C ASP A 416 -14.67 -31.24 4.15
N THR A 417 -15.46 -30.84 3.15
CA THR A 417 -16.11 -29.54 3.03
C THR A 417 -16.88 -29.13 4.29
N ASP A 418 -17.60 -30.06 4.92
CA ASP A 418 -18.41 -29.77 6.13
C ASP A 418 -17.55 -29.51 7.37
N ILE A 419 -16.39 -30.15 7.47
CA ILE A 419 -15.43 -29.93 8.55
C ILE A 419 -14.80 -28.54 8.38
N LEU A 420 -14.39 -28.22 7.15
CA LEU A 420 -13.80 -26.93 6.80
C LEU A 420 -14.79 -25.78 7.01
N MET A 421 -16.05 -25.93 6.61
CA MET A 421 -17.08 -24.90 6.84
C MET A 421 -17.35 -24.66 8.34
N GLN A 422 -17.30 -25.70 9.16
CA GLN A 422 -17.43 -25.56 10.61
C GLN A 422 -16.22 -24.87 11.25
N MET A 423 -15.01 -25.23 10.80
CA MET A 423 -13.77 -24.57 11.21
C MET A 423 -13.79 -23.08 10.84
N LEU A 424 -14.11 -22.75 9.58
CA LEU A 424 -14.20 -21.37 9.11
C LEU A 424 -15.17 -20.53 9.94
N ARG A 425 -16.37 -21.06 10.23
CA ARG A 425 -17.35 -20.33 11.05
C ARG A 425 -16.80 -20.00 12.43
N LYS A 426 -16.17 -20.97 13.10
CA LYS A 426 -15.60 -20.78 14.44
C LYS A 426 -14.47 -19.75 14.44
N LEU A 427 -13.65 -19.73 13.38
CA LEU A 427 -12.49 -18.83 13.28
C LEU A 427 -12.83 -17.44 12.74
N ILE A 428 -13.84 -17.28 11.89
CA ILE A 428 -14.24 -15.99 11.31
C ILE A 428 -15.21 -15.24 12.23
N GLN A 429 -16.06 -15.98 12.95
CA GLN A 429 -17.05 -15.40 13.87
C GLN A 429 -16.94 -16.09 15.23
N PRO A 430 -15.90 -15.79 16.01
CA PRO A 430 -15.73 -16.35 17.34
C PRO A 430 -16.83 -15.86 18.30
N ASP A 431 -17.27 -16.72 19.21
CA ASP A 431 -18.35 -16.44 20.17
C ASP A 431 -17.95 -15.40 21.22
N SER A 432 -16.66 -15.36 21.56
CA SER A 432 -16.09 -14.44 22.54
C SER A 432 -14.69 -14.00 22.12
N ILE A 433 -14.58 -12.78 21.60
CA ILE A 433 -13.30 -12.11 21.35
C ILE A 433 -13.45 -10.63 21.70
N SER A 434 -12.46 -10.05 22.37
CA SER A 434 -12.54 -8.66 22.83
C SER A 434 -11.19 -7.97 22.84
N GLY A 435 -11.20 -6.64 23.00
CA GLY A 435 -10.00 -5.82 23.16
C GLY A 435 -8.98 -6.02 22.04
N ASP A 436 -7.76 -6.35 22.43
CA ASP A 436 -6.60 -6.48 21.55
C ASP A 436 -6.75 -7.63 20.56
N ALA A 437 -7.24 -8.78 21.03
CA ALA A 437 -7.50 -9.96 20.20
C ALA A 437 -8.50 -9.63 19.08
N GLN A 438 -9.58 -8.89 19.38
CA GLN A 438 -10.58 -8.52 18.38
C GLN A 438 -9.99 -7.64 17.28
N ALA A 439 -9.13 -6.70 17.65
CA ALA A 439 -8.50 -5.81 16.69
C ALA A 439 -7.47 -6.54 15.81
N MET A 440 -6.67 -7.44 16.40
CA MET A 440 -5.77 -8.33 15.68
C MET A 440 -6.53 -9.24 14.70
N HIS A 441 -7.63 -9.83 15.16
CA HIS A 441 -8.51 -10.70 14.36
C HIS A 441 -9.09 -9.96 13.15
N LYS A 442 -9.57 -8.72 13.35
CA LYS A 442 -10.01 -7.85 12.24
C LYS A 442 -8.91 -7.61 11.20
N THR A 443 -7.67 -7.43 11.64
CA THR A 443 -6.51 -7.28 10.74
C THR A 443 -6.20 -8.57 9.99
N ILE A 444 -6.34 -9.73 10.63
CA ILE A 444 -6.18 -11.05 9.99
C ILE A 444 -7.28 -11.30 8.96
N LEU A 445 -8.55 -11.04 9.31
CA LEU A 445 -9.68 -11.14 8.38
C LEU A 445 -9.47 -10.25 7.16
N ALA A 446 -8.96 -9.03 7.36
CA ALA A 446 -8.58 -8.12 6.29
C ALA A 446 -7.53 -8.71 5.32
N MET A 447 -6.66 -9.63 5.77
CA MET A 447 -5.69 -10.29 4.91
C MET A 447 -6.26 -11.47 4.12
N ILE A 448 -7.16 -12.24 4.73
CA ILE A 448 -7.68 -13.48 4.16
C ILE A 448 -9.03 -13.29 3.43
N ALA A 449 -9.75 -12.19 3.67
CA ALA A 449 -11.11 -11.99 3.17
C ALA A 449 -11.24 -12.10 1.65
N ARG A 450 -10.37 -11.44 0.89
CA ARG A 450 -10.45 -11.45 -0.58
C ARG A 450 -10.19 -12.84 -1.18
N PRO A 451 -9.08 -13.54 -0.88
CA PRO A 451 -8.84 -14.86 -1.44
C PRO A 451 -9.87 -15.89 -0.93
N LEU A 452 -10.28 -15.82 0.34
CA LEU A 452 -11.28 -16.72 0.91
C LEU A 452 -12.67 -16.50 0.29
N ALA A 453 -13.13 -15.26 0.15
CA ALA A 453 -14.42 -14.97 -0.48
C ALA A 453 -14.48 -15.48 -1.92
N ARG A 454 -13.40 -15.38 -2.69
CA ARG A 454 -13.32 -15.95 -4.05
C ARG A 454 -13.41 -17.47 -4.04
N SER A 455 -12.71 -18.12 -3.12
CA SER A 455 -12.74 -19.59 -2.95
C SER A 455 -14.16 -20.08 -2.59
N LEU A 456 -14.83 -19.38 -1.66
CA LEU A 456 -16.21 -19.64 -1.26
C LEU A 456 -17.24 -19.35 -2.37
N GLN A 457 -17.04 -18.29 -3.16
CA GLN A 457 -17.89 -18.00 -4.32
C GLN A 457 -17.81 -19.10 -5.38
N GLU A 458 -16.61 -19.64 -5.63
CA GLU A 458 -16.44 -20.78 -6.54
C GLU A 458 -17.13 -22.02 -5.99
N LEU A 459 -17.02 -22.30 -4.68
CA LEU A 459 -17.77 -23.37 -4.03
C LEU A 459 -19.29 -23.18 -4.18
N GLN A 460 -19.82 -21.98 -3.95
CA GLN A 460 -21.25 -21.68 -4.10
C GLN A 460 -21.71 -21.87 -5.56
N ARG A 461 -20.90 -21.47 -6.53
CA ARG A 461 -21.19 -21.63 -7.96
C ARG A 461 -21.32 -23.11 -8.34
N ARG A 462 -20.45 -23.96 -7.78
CA ARG A 462 -20.47 -25.42 -8.01
C ARG A 462 -21.53 -26.15 -7.21
N GLN A 463 -21.84 -25.69 -6.00
CA GLN A 463 -22.87 -26.25 -5.13
C GLN A 463 -23.98 -25.23 -4.79
N PRO A 464 -24.85 -24.85 -5.74
CA PRO A 464 -25.87 -23.80 -5.52
C PRO A 464 -26.88 -24.11 -4.41
N LYS A 465 -27.00 -25.38 -4.00
CA LYS A 465 -27.92 -25.83 -2.94
C LYS A 465 -27.39 -25.56 -1.52
N ARG A 466 -26.07 -25.35 -1.34
CA ARG A 466 -25.49 -24.98 -0.05
C ARG A 466 -25.96 -23.58 0.33
N LYS A 467 -26.54 -23.45 1.53
CA LYS A 467 -27.02 -22.18 2.10
C LYS A 467 -26.08 -21.66 3.19
N ASP A 468 -25.13 -22.48 3.60
CA ASP A 468 -24.18 -22.27 4.68
C ASP A 468 -22.98 -21.39 4.28
N VAL A 469 -22.75 -21.19 2.97
CA VAL A 469 -21.63 -20.44 2.39
C VAL A 469 -21.90 -18.94 2.33
N THR A 470 -23.10 -18.52 1.88
CA THR A 470 -23.47 -17.10 1.76
C THR A 470 -23.25 -16.29 3.05
N PRO A 471 -23.66 -16.77 4.24
CA PRO A 471 -23.42 -16.04 5.49
C PRO A 471 -21.94 -15.80 5.78
N VAL A 472 -21.06 -16.75 5.40
CA VAL A 472 -19.61 -16.59 5.58
C VAL A 472 -19.05 -15.54 4.63
N ILE A 473 -19.54 -15.48 3.39
CA ILE A 473 -19.16 -14.44 2.42
C ILE A 473 -19.60 -13.05 2.94
N GLU A 474 -20.81 -12.95 3.51
CA GLU A 474 -21.32 -11.70 4.10
C GLU A 474 -20.45 -11.20 5.26
N LEU A 475 -19.97 -12.11 6.14
CA LEU A 475 -19.04 -11.77 7.22
C LEU A 475 -17.70 -11.20 6.72
N LEU A 476 -17.25 -11.58 5.52
CA LEU A 476 -15.99 -11.11 4.95
C LEU A 476 -16.11 -9.76 4.23
N GLN A 477 -17.32 -9.32 3.86
CA GLN A 477 -17.52 -8.08 3.08
C GLN A 477 -16.84 -6.83 3.68
N PRO A 478 -16.92 -6.56 4.99
CA PRO A 478 -16.31 -5.36 5.59
C PRO A 478 -14.78 -5.32 5.47
N HIS A 479 -14.16 -6.45 5.11
CA HIS A 479 -12.71 -6.66 5.12
C HIS A 479 -12.09 -6.70 3.71
N LEU A 480 -12.90 -6.59 2.64
CA LEU A 480 -12.45 -6.76 1.26
C LEU A 480 -11.54 -5.63 0.74
N ASP A 481 -11.72 -4.41 1.26
CA ASP A 481 -11.00 -3.19 0.80
C ASP A 481 -9.80 -2.83 1.68
N SER A 482 -9.17 -3.83 2.28
CA SER A 482 -8.02 -3.67 3.17
C SER A 482 -6.71 -3.35 2.45
N GLN A 483 -6.60 -3.72 1.17
CA GLN A 483 -5.40 -3.53 0.36
C GLN A 483 -5.35 -2.12 -0.22
N ARG A 484 -4.16 -1.53 -0.21
CA ARG A 484 -3.82 -0.30 -0.92
C ARG A 484 -2.86 -0.61 -2.06
N SER A 485 -3.34 -1.43 -2.99
CA SER A 485 -2.57 -1.89 -4.15
C SER A 485 -2.86 -1.06 -5.39
N GLY A 486 -1.89 -1.00 -6.31
CA GLY A 486 -2.07 -0.46 -7.65
C GLY A 486 -2.84 -1.38 -8.60
N LYS A 487 -3.27 -2.56 -8.13
CA LYS A 487 -4.08 -3.51 -8.90
C LYS A 487 -5.55 -3.11 -8.92
N CYS A 488 -6.21 -3.37 -10.05
CA CYS A 488 -7.64 -3.17 -10.17
C CYS A 488 -8.46 -4.08 -9.26
N ASN A 489 -9.65 -3.62 -8.88
CA ASN A 489 -10.68 -4.46 -8.31
C ASN A 489 -11.52 -5.15 -9.41
N SER A 490 -12.38 -6.09 -9.01
CA SER A 490 -13.18 -6.87 -9.97
C SER A 490 -14.23 -6.01 -10.70
N ALA A 491 -14.75 -4.96 -10.04
CA ALA A 491 -15.75 -4.08 -10.61
C ALA A 491 -15.11 -3.17 -11.68
N GLU A 492 -13.99 -2.52 -11.36
CA GLU A 492 -13.16 -1.75 -12.28
C GLU A 492 -12.77 -2.57 -13.51
N LEU A 493 -12.29 -3.81 -13.30
CA LEU A 493 -11.92 -4.66 -14.42
C LEU A 493 -13.13 -5.01 -15.31
N THR A 494 -14.29 -5.26 -14.72
CA THR A 494 -15.52 -5.55 -15.46
C THR A 494 -15.95 -4.34 -16.27
N GLU A 495 -15.92 -3.14 -15.67
CA GLU A 495 -16.22 -1.87 -16.33
C GLU A 495 -15.30 -1.63 -17.54
N TRP A 496 -13.99 -1.79 -17.35
CA TRP A 496 -13.00 -1.59 -18.41
C TRP A 496 -13.08 -2.66 -19.50
N SER A 497 -13.50 -3.88 -19.15
CA SER A 497 -13.67 -4.98 -20.12
C SER A 497 -14.88 -4.80 -21.02
N VAL A 498 -15.95 -4.15 -20.51
CA VAL A 498 -17.20 -3.91 -21.26
C VAL A 498 -17.15 -2.61 -22.07
N THR A 499 -16.09 -1.82 -21.95
CA THR A 499 -15.90 -0.60 -22.74
C THR A 499 -15.97 -0.90 -24.23
N ALA A 500 -16.89 -0.24 -24.93
CA ALA A 500 -17.09 -0.39 -26.37
C ALA A 500 -15.80 -0.10 -27.15
N ASP A 501 -15.70 -0.68 -28.34
CA ASP A 501 -14.60 -0.42 -29.29
C ASP A 501 -13.19 -0.86 -28.87
N GLY A 502 -13.08 -1.86 -27.98
CA GLY A 502 -11.81 -2.57 -27.75
C GLY A 502 -11.41 -2.81 -26.29
N GLY A 503 -12.35 -2.73 -25.34
CA GLY A 503 -12.12 -3.04 -23.92
C GLY A 503 -10.97 -2.21 -23.35
N LEU A 504 -10.01 -2.87 -22.68
CA LEU A 504 -8.90 -2.21 -22.01
C LEU A 504 -8.02 -1.37 -22.96
N ARG A 505 -7.92 -1.74 -24.25
CA ARG A 505 -7.19 -0.95 -25.26
C ARG A 505 -7.87 0.41 -25.50
N ALA A 506 -9.20 0.39 -25.61
CA ALA A 506 -10.01 1.59 -25.76
C ALA A 506 -9.94 2.46 -24.49
N VAL A 507 -9.92 1.86 -23.30
CA VAL A 507 -9.74 2.58 -22.04
C VAL A 507 -8.43 3.38 -22.02
N VAL A 508 -7.28 2.76 -22.34
CA VAL A 508 -5.99 3.48 -22.39
C VAL A 508 -6.04 4.63 -23.39
N LYS A 509 -6.58 4.39 -24.59
CA LYS A 509 -6.74 5.42 -25.62
C LYS A 509 -7.60 6.59 -25.14
N ASN A 510 -8.75 6.29 -24.53
CA ASN A 510 -9.69 7.29 -24.01
C ASN A 510 -9.10 8.10 -22.87
N LEU A 511 -8.31 7.48 -21.98
CA LEU A 511 -7.61 8.20 -20.91
C LEU A 511 -6.60 9.20 -21.48
N VAL A 512 -5.78 8.78 -22.45
CA VAL A 512 -4.82 9.67 -23.11
C VAL A 512 -5.55 10.81 -23.81
N GLY A 513 -6.55 10.51 -24.63
CA GLY A 513 -7.35 11.51 -25.35
C GLY A 513 -8.05 12.50 -24.42
N GLY A 514 -8.66 12.00 -23.33
CA GLY A 514 -9.36 12.82 -22.34
C GLY A 514 -8.41 13.74 -21.56
N LEU A 515 -7.24 13.26 -21.18
CA LEU A 515 -6.19 14.09 -20.55
C LEU A 515 -5.68 15.18 -21.51
N VAL A 516 -5.53 14.85 -22.81
CA VAL A 516 -5.14 15.84 -23.84
C VAL A 516 -6.22 16.90 -24.01
N GLN A 517 -7.50 16.51 -24.07
CA GLN A 517 -8.59 17.47 -24.13
C GLN A 517 -8.64 18.36 -22.88
N TRP A 518 -8.54 17.78 -21.69
CA TRP A 518 -8.56 18.52 -20.43
C TRP A 518 -7.38 19.52 -20.31
N SER A 519 -6.17 19.11 -20.72
CA SER A 519 -5.01 20.01 -20.74
C SER A 519 -5.18 21.20 -21.69
N ASN A 520 -5.94 21.03 -22.78
CA ASN A 520 -6.20 22.09 -23.76
C ASN A 520 -7.42 22.97 -23.41
N GLN A 521 -8.32 22.51 -22.54
CA GLN A 521 -9.55 23.24 -22.18
C GLN A 521 -9.30 24.51 -21.33
N GLY A 522 -8.05 24.83 -20.97
CA GLY A 522 -7.74 26.00 -20.14
C GLY A 522 -8.47 25.98 -18.79
N SER A 523 -8.56 27.14 -18.12
CA SER A 523 -9.30 27.32 -16.86
C SER A 523 -10.84 27.24 -17.02
N ILE A 524 -11.36 26.69 -18.11
CA ILE A 524 -12.79 26.67 -18.45
C ILE A 524 -13.50 25.50 -17.76
N SER A 525 -12.83 24.35 -17.59
CA SER A 525 -13.33 23.24 -16.78
C SER A 525 -12.66 23.25 -15.41
N SER A 526 -13.44 23.53 -14.36
CA SER A 526 -12.97 23.44 -12.98
C SER A 526 -12.75 22.00 -12.53
N ILE A 527 -13.55 21.06 -13.03
CA ILE A 527 -13.50 19.66 -12.61
C ILE A 527 -12.28 18.98 -13.27
N PRO A 528 -11.40 18.33 -12.49
CA PRO A 528 -10.32 17.51 -13.03
C PRO A 528 -10.84 16.33 -13.85
N TYR A 529 -10.12 15.92 -14.88
CA TYR A 529 -10.49 14.75 -15.66
C TYR A 529 -10.42 13.48 -14.80
N GLN A 530 -11.46 12.64 -14.85
CA GLN A 530 -11.56 11.40 -14.06
C GLN A 530 -10.50 10.38 -14.52
N TYR A 531 -9.33 10.44 -13.90
CA TYR A 531 -8.17 9.63 -14.24
C TYR A 531 -7.84 8.69 -13.09
N THR A 532 -7.59 7.41 -13.40
CA THR A 532 -7.03 6.46 -12.44
C THR A 532 -5.81 5.80 -13.04
N HIS A 533 -4.66 5.93 -12.36
CA HIS A 533 -3.43 5.29 -12.82
C HIS A 533 -3.52 3.76 -12.75
N ARG A 534 -4.45 3.21 -11.95
CA ARG A 534 -4.70 1.76 -11.88
C ARG A 534 -5.12 1.15 -13.21
N ALA A 535 -5.77 1.93 -14.09
CA ALA A 535 -6.12 1.46 -15.42
C ALA A 535 -4.88 1.24 -16.29
N ILE A 536 -3.88 2.12 -16.18
CA ILE A 536 -2.60 1.98 -16.90
C ILE A 536 -1.81 0.78 -16.36
N THR A 537 -1.69 0.63 -15.04
CA THR A 537 -0.98 -0.52 -14.44
C THR A 537 -1.65 -1.85 -14.80
N THR A 538 -2.99 -1.90 -14.79
CA THR A 538 -3.75 -3.08 -15.21
C THR A 538 -3.57 -3.40 -16.69
N ALA A 539 -3.54 -2.38 -17.56
CA ALA A 539 -3.23 -2.56 -18.97
C ALA A 539 -1.83 -3.11 -19.19
N LEU A 540 -0.84 -2.64 -18.43
CA LEU A 540 0.52 -3.19 -18.48
C LEU A 540 0.58 -4.64 -18.02
N ASP A 541 -0.16 -4.99 -16.97
CA ASP A 541 -0.20 -6.34 -16.43
C ASP A 541 -0.90 -7.36 -17.35
N MET A 542 -1.89 -6.92 -18.13
CA MET A 542 -2.70 -7.79 -18.99
C MET A 542 -2.26 -7.80 -20.46
N LEU A 543 -1.86 -6.65 -21.01
CA LEU A 543 -1.50 -6.49 -22.44
C LEU A 543 0.01 -6.51 -22.67
N GLY A 544 0.81 -6.17 -21.66
CA GLY A 544 2.25 -5.98 -21.78
C GLY A 544 2.66 -4.58 -22.22
N ALA A 545 3.90 -4.18 -21.90
CA ALA A 545 4.36 -2.81 -22.12
C ALA A 545 4.47 -2.41 -23.60
N ASP A 546 4.86 -3.33 -24.49
CA ASP A 546 4.98 -3.03 -25.92
C ASP A 546 3.64 -2.69 -26.56
N GLU A 547 2.57 -3.38 -26.17
CA GLU A 547 1.21 -3.12 -26.65
C GLU A 547 0.64 -1.81 -26.09
N VAL A 548 0.78 -1.60 -24.78
CA VAL A 548 0.33 -0.33 -24.15
C VAL A 548 1.07 0.87 -24.75
N LEU A 549 2.38 0.75 -24.99
CA LEU A 549 3.15 1.79 -25.66
C LEU A 549 2.66 2.04 -27.08
N ALA A 550 2.33 0.99 -27.85
CA ALA A 550 1.79 1.14 -29.20
C ALA A 550 0.47 1.93 -29.19
N ILE A 551 -0.44 1.63 -28.25
CA ILE A 551 -1.71 2.35 -28.09
C ILE A 551 -1.49 3.83 -27.77
N ILE A 552 -0.56 4.13 -26.84
CA ILE A 552 -0.20 5.51 -26.49
C ILE A 552 0.36 6.24 -27.71
N LEU A 553 1.27 5.62 -28.48
CA LEU A 553 1.86 6.22 -29.67
C LEU A 553 0.82 6.48 -30.76
N ASP A 554 -0.12 5.56 -30.98
CA ASP A 554 -1.20 5.74 -31.94
C ASP A 554 -2.14 6.89 -31.56
N GLU A 555 -2.44 7.04 -30.28
CA GLU A 555 -3.24 8.18 -29.80
C GLU A 555 -2.48 9.50 -29.90
N VAL A 556 -1.17 9.53 -29.57
CA VAL A 556 -0.35 10.73 -29.77
C VAL A 556 -0.33 11.16 -31.22
N ARG A 557 -0.24 10.21 -32.16
CA ARG A 557 -0.31 10.49 -33.60
C ARG A 557 -1.67 11.07 -34.00
N SER A 558 -2.77 10.44 -33.54
CA SER A 558 -4.14 10.92 -33.77
C SER A 558 -4.35 12.36 -33.27
N GLN A 559 -3.90 12.65 -32.05
CA GLN A 559 -3.97 13.98 -31.45
C GLN A 559 -3.07 14.99 -32.16
N THR A 560 -1.91 14.56 -32.66
CA THR A 560 -1.00 15.41 -33.44
C THR A 560 -1.63 15.85 -34.76
N ARG A 561 -2.29 14.93 -35.48
CA ARG A 561 -3.08 15.25 -36.68
C ARG A 561 -4.23 16.22 -36.39
N SER A 562 -4.77 16.15 -35.18
CA SER A 562 -5.84 17.04 -34.69
C SER A 562 -5.33 18.38 -34.12
N GLY A 563 -4.02 18.67 -34.23
CA GLY A 563 -3.40 19.91 -33.76
C GLY A 563 -3.03 19.94 -32.26
N CYS A 564 -3.28 18.86 -31.51
CA CYS A 564 -3.04 18.76 -30.06
C CYS A 564 -1.73 18.04 -29.71
N GLY A 565 -0.78 17.94 -30.64
CA GLY A 565 0.40 17.08 -30.51
C GLY A 565 1.34 17.41 -29.35
N SER A 566 1.49 18.69 -28.96
CA SER A 566 2.36 19.03 -27.83
C SER A 566 1.82 18.55 -26.48
N ALA A 567 0.51 18.70 -26.28
CA ALA A 567 -0.21 18.20 -25.10
C ALA A 567 -0.23 16.67 -25.07
N ALA A 568 -0.47 16.03 -26.21
CA ALA A 568 -0.40 14.56 -26.32
C ALA A 568 0.97 13.99 -25.97
N LEU A 569 2.04 14.62 -26.46
CA LEU A 569 3.40 14.24 -26.08
C LEU A 569 3.69 14.51 -24.59
N GLU A 570 3.13 15.55 -23.98
CA GLU A 570 3.28 15.81 -22.54
C GLU A 570 2.60 14.71 -21.71
N VAL A 571 1.33 14.39 -22.02
CA VAL A 571 0.56 13.33 -21.36
C VAL A 571 1.28 11.98 -21.50
N ALA A 572 1.71 11.62 -22.70
CA ALA A 572 2.46 10.39 -22.94
C ALA A 572 3.79 10.34 -22.17
N THR A 573 4.53 11.46 -22.15
CA THR A 573 5.79 11.55 -21.37
C THR A 573 5.51 11.36 -19.88
N ALA A 574 4.47 12.01 -19.36
CA ALA A 574 4.09 11.89 -17.95
C ALA A 574 3.69 10.45 -17.57
N ILE A 575 2.92 9.76 -18.42
CA ILE A 575 2.52 8.35 -18.22
C ILE A 575 3.74 7.42 -18.23
N VAL A 576 4.68 7.62 -19.15
CA VAL A 576 5.91 6.78 -19.23
C VAL A 576 6.84 7.04 -18.05
N CYS A 577 6.89 8.27 -17.55
CA CYS A 577 7.75 8.70 -16.45
C CYS A 577 7.09 8.59 -15.06
N THR A 578 5.92 7.97 -14.93
CA THR A 578 5.29 7.80 -13.60
C THR A 578 6.16 6.98 -12.66
N PRO A 579 6.08 7.21 -11.33
CA PRO A 579 6.77 6.39 -10.35
C PRO A 579 6.22 4.96 -10.39
N SER A 580 7.10 3.99 -10.16
CA SER A 580 6.78 2.57 -10.11
C SER A 580 7.35 1.98 -8.82
N PRO A 581 6.68 1.00 -8.19
CA PRO A 581 7.16 0.36 -6.95
C PRO A 581 8.48 -0.42 -7.12
N LEU A 582 9.00 -0.57 -8.34
CA LEU A 582 10.32 -1.18 -8.57
C LEU A 582 11.40 -0.48 -7.73
N PRO A 583 12.19 -1.22 -6.92
CA PRO A 583 13.17 -0.63 -6.01
C PRO A 583 14.10 0.35 -6.73
N ALA A 584 14.42 1.48 -6.10
CA ALA A 584 15.35 2.46 -6.65
C ALA A 584 16.71 1.85 -7.03
N LEU A 585 17.17 0.85 -6.27
CA LEU A 585 18.36 0.05 -6.59
C LEU A 585 18.18 -0.81 -7.85
N SER A 586 16.98 -1.33 -8.11
CA SER A 586 16.69 -2.06 -9.35
C SER A 586 16.69 -1.12 -10.55
N GLN A 587 16.20 0.12 -10.39
CA GLN A 587 16.22 1.16 -11.43
C GLN A 587 17.65 1.70 -11.66
N ALA A 588 18.42 1.96 -10.59
CA ALA A 588 19.82 2.36 -10.69
C ALA A 588 20.70 1.24 -11.29
N ASN A 589 20.50 -0.02 -10.90
CA ASN A 589 21.21 -1.15 -11.49
C ASN A 589 20.80 -1.39 -12.95
N THR A 590 19.53 -1.15 -13.34
CA THR A 590 19.15 -1.19 -14.77
C THR A 590 19.72 -0.02 -15.59
N LEU A 591 20.03 1.11 -14.94
CA LEU A 591 20.73 2.24 -15.58
C LEU A 591 22.25 2.03 -15.66
N MET A 592 22.84 1.27 -14.72
CA MET A 592 24.29 1.00 -14.63
C MET A 592 24.74 -0.38 -15.13
N GLN A 593 23.85 -1.20 -15.71
CA GLN A 593 24.20 -2.50 -16.30
C GLN A 593 25.07 -2.33 -17.56
N PHE A 594 26.37 -2.07 -17.34
CA PHE A 594 27.44 -2.16 -18.34
C PHE A 594 28.17 -3.51 -18.29
N ASP A 595 27.85 -4.38 -17.32
CA ASP A 595 28.58 -5.64 -17.11
C ASP A 595 27.65 -6.87 -17.15
N GLN A 596 27.94 -7.81 -18.05
CA GLN A 596 27.08 -8.95 -18.44
C GLN A 596 27.16 -10.16 -17.49
N SER A 597 27.64 -10.00 -16.25
CA SER A 597 28.04 -11.13 -15.41
C SER A 597 27.15 -11.41 -14.17
N ALA A 598 26.08 -10.62 -13.94
CA ALA A 598 25.15 -10.89 -12.84
C ALA A 598 24.00 -11.84 -13.28
N PRO A 599 23.64 -12.87 -12.48
CA PRO A 599 22.54 -13.75 -12.81
C PRO A 599 21.23 -12.98 -12.88
N VAL A 600 20.56 -13.04 -14.04
CA VAL A 600 19.30 -12.38 -14.33
C VAL A 600 18.23 -12.86 -13.35
N SER A 601 17.74 -11.96 -12.50
CA SER A 601 16.62 -12.25 -11.62
C SER A 601 15.34 -12.51 -12.43
N VAL A 602 14.51 -13.40 -11.90
CA VAL A 602 13.29 -13.97 -12.49
C VAL A 602 12.42 -12.89 -13.16
N SER A 603 12.34 -12.96 -14.50
CA SER A 603 11.32 -12.37 -15.38
C SER A 603 10.72 -11.03 -14.91
N GLN A 604 11.52 -9.97 -14.84
CA GLN A 604 10.97 -8.62 -14.69
C GLN A 604 10.12 -8.27 -15.91
N ARG A 605 8.82 -8.02 -15.69
CA ARG A 605 7.95 -7.46 -16.73
C ARG A 605 8.53 -6.13 -17.20
N ARG A 606 8.72 -6.00 -18.51
CA ARG A 606 9.28 -4.80 -19.14
C ARG A 606 8.41 -3.58 -18.78
N THR A 607 9.03 -2.47 -18.39
CA THR A 607 8.33 -1.20 -18.14
C THR A 607 8.08 -0.44 -19.45
N LEU A 608 7.17 0.55 -19.45
CA LEU A 608 6.98 1.44 -20.61
C LEU A 608 8.27 2.13 -21.06
N ARG A 609 9.12 2.51 -20.09
CA ARG A 609 10.43 3.13 -20.35
C ARG A 609 11.35 2.17 -21.11
N GLN A 610 11.43 0.91 -20.64
CA GLN A 610 12.24 -0.12 -21.28
C GLN A 610 11.70 -0.51 -22.66
N ALA A 611 10.38 -0.56 -22.85
CA ALA A 611 9.75 -0.80 -24.15
C ALA A 611 10.05 0.32 -25.14
N LEU A 612 9.98 1.59 -24.71
CA LEU A 612 10.32 2.73 -25.55
C LEU A 612 11.80 2.73 -25.95
N ARG A 613 12.70 2.45 -25.00
CA ARG A 613 14.13 2.34 -25.28
C ARG A 613 14.45 1.22 -26.26
N ALA A 614 13.86 0.04 -26.07
CA ALA A 614 14.04 -1.09 -26.98
C ALA A 614 13.61 -0.74 -28.43
N ARG A 615 12.50 -0.02 -28.60
CA ARG A 615 12.05 0.46 -29.93
C ARG A 615 13.01 1.49 -30.55
N LEU A 616 13.69 2.29 -29.75
CA LEU A 616 14.66 3.29 -30.23
C LEU A 616 16.00 2.64 -30.62
N ASP A 617 16.38 1.57 -29.92
CA ASP A 617 17.65 0.85 -30.12
C ASP A 617 17.64 -0.10 -31.33
N GLU A 618 16.51 -0.23 -32.05
CA GLU A 618 16.34 -1.08 -33.23
C GLU A 618 16.24 -0.28 -34.54
N PRO A 619 17.35 0.22 -35.10
CA PRO A 619 17.34 1.13 -36.25
C PRO A 619 16.77 0.49 -37.53
N LYS A 620 16.89 -0.83 -37.68
CA LYS A 620 16.33 -1.56 -38.84
C LYS A 620 14.80 -1.58 -38.82
N GLU A 621 14.18 -1.72 -37.65
CA GLU A 621 12.72 -1.64 -37.53
C GLU A 621 12.24 -0.22 -37.78
N LEU A 622 12.91 0.78 -37.23
CA LEU A 622 12.56 2.19 -37.42
C LEU A 622 12.59 2.61 -38.90
N LEU A 623 13.61 2.18 -39.66
CA LEU A 623 13.72 2.49 -41.10
C LEU A 623 12.61 1.83 -41.95
N ALA A 624 11.99 0.75 -41.45
CA ALA A 624 10.90 0.06 -42.13
C ALA A 624 9.51 0.62 -41.81
N MET A 625 9.39 1.53 -40.82
CA MET A 625 8.13 2.13 -40.39
C MET A 625 7.77 3.40 -41.17
N GLU A 626 6.49 3.76 -41.16
CA GLU A 626 6.01 5.05 -41.67
C GLU A 626 6.70 6.23 -40.97
N THR A 627 7.09 7.26 -41.73
CA THR A 627 7.84 8.43 -41.22
C THR A 627 7.17 9.09 -40.01
N GLU A 628 5.84 9.21 -40.01
CA GLU A 628 5.08 9.82 -38.91
C GLU A 628 5.16 8.99 -37.61
N ARG A 629 5.21 7.66 -37.74
CA ARG A 629 5.36 6.74 -36.61
C ARG A 629 6.75 6.84 -36.01
N VAL A 630 7.78 6.89 -36.86
CA VAL A 630 9.17 7.10 -36.44
C VAL A 630 9.32 8.45 -35.73
N GLU A 631 8.76 9.52 -36.30
CA GLU A 631 8.81 10.86 -35.70
C GLU A 631 8.19 10.87 -34.30
N THR A 632 7.03 10.24 -34.14
CA THR A 632 6.33 10.17 -32.85
C THR A 632 7.15 9.41 -31.80
N ILE A 633 7.72 8.26 -32.16
CA ILE A 633 8.57 7.45 -31.28
C ILE A 633 9.81 8.25 -30.84
N VAL A 634 10.53 8.86 -31.79
CA VAL A 634 11.75 9.63 -31.51
C VAL A 634 11.46 10.86 -30.66
N ARG A 635 10.35 11.57 -30.93
CA ARG A 635 9.95 12.75 -30.13
C ARG A 635 9.56 12.38 -28.71
N LEU A 636 8.83 11.27 -28.52
CA LEU A 636 8.52 10.76 -27.19
C LEU A 636 9.80 10.31 -26.46
N GLY A 637 10.66 9.55 -27.13
CA GLY A 637 11.96 9.10 -26.63
C GLY A 637 12.79 10.24 -26.06
N ARG A 638 13.03 11.28 -26.88
CA ARG A 638 13.80 12.47 -26.46
C ARG A 638 13.18 13.19 -25.25
N ARG A 639 11.85 13.27 -25.16
CA ARG A 639 11.17 13.90 -24.01
C ARG A 639 11.30 13.04 -22.75
N VAL A 640 11.17 11.73 -22.87
CA VAL A 640 11.35 10.81 -21.75
C VAL A 640 12.79 10.84 -21.24
N GLU A 641 13.78 10.83 -22.13
CA GLU A 641 15.19 10.96 -21.76
C GLU A 641 15.47 12.29 -21.05
N ALA A 642 14.98 13.41 -21.59
CA ALA A 642 15.14 14.72 -20.95
C ALA A 642 14.45 14.79 -19.57
N GLN A 643 13.33 14.08 -19.40
CA GLN A 643 12.59 14.02 -18.14
C GLN A 643 13.29 13.13 -17.08
N LEU A 644 14.24 12.28 -17.49
CA LEU A 644 14.95 11.32 -16.64
C LEU A 644 16.45 11.64 -16.48
N SER A 645 16.98 12.66 -17.15
CA SER A 645 18.41 12.96 -17.19
C SER A 645 18.97 13.67 -15.95
N VAL A 646 18.26 13.64 -14.81
CA VAL A 646 18.58 14.39 -13.57
C VAL A 646 18.73 13.45 -12.39
#